data_AF-A0A8I3RSZ6-F1
#
_entry.id   AF-A0A8I3RSZ6-F1
#
_cell.length_a   1.000
_cell.length_b   1.000
_cell.length_c   1.000
_cell.angle_alpha   90.00
_cell.angle_beta   90.00
_cell.angle_gamma   90.00
#
_symmetry.space_group_name_H-M   'P 1'
#
loop_
_entity.id
_entity.type
_entity.pdbx_description
1 polymer ?
#
loop_
_entity_poly.entity_id
_entity_poly.type
_entity_poly.pdbx_seq_one_letter_code
_entity_poly.pdbx_strand_id
1 'polypeptide(L)'
;PLANWDEDQGRLGGVRGLIRACLSDEREAVQKKTFTKWVNSHLARVGCHIADLYADLRDGFVLTRLLEVLSGEQLPRPTRGRMRIHSLENVDKALQFLKEQRVHLENVGSHDIVDGNHRLTLGLVWTIILRFQIQVIKIETEDNRETRSAKDALLLWCQMKTAGYPEVNIQNFTTSWRDGLAFNALIHRHRPDLVDFSKLTKSNANYNLQRAFRTAEQHLGLTRLLDPEDVNMEAPDEKSIITYVVSFYHYFSKMKALAVEGKRIGKVLDQVLEVGKIIERYEELAAELLAWIHRTVGLISNQKFANSLSGVQQQLQAFTAYCTLEKPVKFQEKGNLEVLLFSIQSKLRACNRRLFVPREGCGIWDIDKAWGQLEKAEHEREAALRAELIRQEKLELLAQRFDHKVAMRESWLNENQRLVSQDNFGYELPAVEAAMKKHEAIEADIAAYEERVQGVAELAQALAAEGYYDARRVAAQRDSVLRQWALLTGLVGARRTRLEQNLALQKIFQEMVYMVDWMEEMQAQLLSRECGQHLVEAEDLLQKHGLLEGDIAAQSERVEALNAAALRFSQLQGESRAIPNPGVLTVSLPTPMGPLRVKPPALRSSFRSSPPRQMGPPHPRPVSPPDRGPQHPPMDSTPLPPPFTQPSLPQPRELPPGRLPNGLEPPERTPRPDRPRARDRPKPRRRPRPREGGEGGGSRRSRSAPAQGGSAPAPPPPPTHTVQHEGFLLRKRELDANRKSSNRSWVSLYCVLSKGELGFYKDAKGPASGGTHGGEPLLSLHKATSEVASDYKKKKHVFKLQTQDGSEFLLQAKDEVRSGPFSPPSRPQELPWLAGSWPRAMEL
;
A
#
# COMPACT_ATOMS: atom_id res chain seq x y z
N PRO A 1 -71.73 33.62 91.21
CA PRO A 1 -70.67 32.72 90.68
C PRO A 1 -70.75 32.46 89.16
N LEU A 2 -71.92 32.08 88.62
CA LEU A 2 -72.02 31.67 87.21
C LEU A 2 -71.97 32.85 86.19
N ALA A 3 -72.38 34.06 86.56
CA ALA A 3 -72.43 35.21 85.65
C ALA A 3 -71.07 35.67 85.06
N ASN A 4 -69.94 35.37 85.73
CA ASN A 4 -68.62 35.78 85.25
C ASN A 4 -68.09 34.89 84.10
N TRP A 5 -68.62 33.68 83.90
CA TRP A 5 -68.06 32.71 82.95
C TRP A 5 -68.34 33.09 81.48
N ASP A 6 -69.50 33.66 81.19
CA ASP A 6 -69.83 34.14 79.83
C ASP A 6 -69.08 35.43 79.47
N GLU A 7 -68.84 36.31 80.44
CA GLU A 7 -67.96 37.48 80.21
C GLU A 7 -66.52 37.06 79.92
N ASP A 8 -65.96 36.09 80.64
CA ASP A 8 -64.61 35.60 80.35
C ASP A 8 -64.55 34.83 79.02
N GLN A 9 -65.60 34.09 78.62
CA GLN A 9 -65.66 33.54 77.26
C GLN A 9 -65.78 34.62 76.18
N GLY A 10 -66.55 35.70 76.43
CA GLY A 10 -66.62 36.87 75.55
C GLY A 10 -65.27 37.57 75.40
N ARG A 11 -64.57 37.79 76.52
CA ARG A 11 -63.21 38.36 76.56
C ARG A 11 -62.19 37.45 75.87
N LEU A 12 -62.20 36.14 76.14
CA LEU A 12 -61.33 35.16 75.47
C LEU A 12 -61.64 35.02 73.98
N GLY A 13 -62.91 35.16 73.57
CA GLY A 13 -63.34 35.22 72.17
C GLY A 13 -62.82 36.48 71.48
N GLY A 14 -62.97 37.65 72.12
CA GLY A 14 -62.44 38.92 71.65
C GLY A 14 -60.91 38.93 71.54
N VAL A 15 -60.21 38.43 72.57
CA VAL A 15 -58.74 38.28 72.58
C VAL A 15 -58.28 37.28 71.50
N ARG A 16 -58.96 36.15 71.30
CA ARG A 16 -58.68 35.23 70.17
C ARG A 16 -58.97 35.88 68.81
N GLY A 17 -59.95 36.77 68.72
CA GLY A 17 -60.24 37.58 67.55
C GLY A 17 -59.12 38.58 67.24
N LEU A 18 -58.69 39.33 68.25
CA LEU A 18 -57.59 40.30 68.17
C LEU A 18 -56.26 39.62 67.84
N ILE A 19 -55.91 38.51 68.51
CA ILE A 19 -54.72 37.71 68.18
C ILE A 19 -54.79 37.19 66.74
N ARG A 20 -55.97 36.73 66.27
CA ARG A 20 -56.16 36.30 64.88
C ARG A 20 -56.05 37.45 63.88
N ALA A 21 -56.44 38.67 64.25
CA ALA A 21 -56.27 39.87 63.44
C ALA A 21 -54.78 40.26 63.37
N CYS A 22 -54.10 40.43 64.50
CA CYS A 22 -52.66 40.76 64.53
C CYS A 22 -51.81 39.72 63.78
N LEU A 23 -52.07 38.42 63.95
CA LEU A 23 -51.41 37.35 63.19
C LEU A 23 -51.78 37.31 61.70
N SER A 24 -52.85 38.00 61.28
CA SER A 24 -53.17 38.23 59.87
C SER A 24 -52.38 39.43 59.34
N ASP A 25 -52.30 40.51 60.11
CA ASP A 25 -51.64 41.77 59.73
C ASP A 25 -50.10 41.58 59.66
N GLU A 26 -49.51 40.86 60.62
CA GLU A 26 -48.10 40.44 60.58
C GLU A 26 -47.77 39.62 59.32
N ARG A 27 -48.65 38.67 58.96
CA ARG A 27 -48.49 37.88 57.73
C ARG A 27 -48.68 38.72 56.49
N GLU A 28 -49.58 39.70 56.50
CA GLU A 28 -49.74 40.63 55.38
C GLU A 28 -48.47 41.46 55.17
N ALA A 29 -47.85 41.94 56.26
CA ALA A 29 -46.57 42.65 56.22
C ALA A 29 -45.42 41.77 55.68
N VAL A 30 -45.28 40.53 56.16
CA VAL A 30 -44.30 39.56 55.64
C VAL A 30 -44.54 39.24 54.16
N GLN A 31 -45.80 39.09 53.75
CA GLN A 31 -46.17 38.81 52.36
C GLN A 31 -45.88 40.00 51.45
N LYS A 32 -46.20 41.23 51.87
CA LYS A 32 -45.83 42.47 51.17
C LYS A 32 -44.32 42.57 51.01
N LYS A 33 -43.55 42.38 52.09
CA LYS A 33 -42.08 42.41 52.12
C LYS A 33 -41.49 41.40 51.12
N THR A 34 -41.96 40.16 51.15
CA THR A 34 -41.51 39.06 50.27
C THR A 34 -41.87 39.32 48.81
N PHE A 35 -43.12 39.73 48.52
CA PHE A 35 -43.57 40.01 47.16
C PHE A 35 -42.88 41.25 46.56
N THR A 36 -42.64 42.30 47.35
CA THR A 36 -41.87 43.49 46.91
C THR A 36 -40.46 43.07 46.44
N LYS A 37 -39.75 42.29 47.26
CA LYS A 37 -38.43 41.73 46.90
C LYS A 37 -38.50 40.81 45.67
N TRP A 38 -39.56 40.01 45.52
CA TRP A 38 -39.73 39.10 44.37
C TRP A 38 -40.02 39.85 43.06
N VAL A 39 -40.86 40.87 43.08
CA VAL A 39 -41.10 41.76 41.93
C VAL A 39 -39.79 42.45 41.54
N ASN A 40 -39.06 42.98 42.53
CA ASN A 40 -37.77 43.63 42.30
C ASN A 40 -36.68 42.69 41.74
N SER A 41 -36.63 41.41 42.13
CA SER A 41 -35.66 40.46 41.57
C SER A 41 -35.89 40.16 40.08
N HIS A 42 -37.12 40.31 39.59
CA HIS A 42 -37.45 40.21 38.17
C HIS A 42 -37.20 41.54 37.45
N LEU A 43 -37.69 42.66 38.00
CA LEU A 43 -37.59 43.99 37.39
C LEU A 43 -36.16 44.56 37.34
N ALA A 44 -35.27 44.13 38.23
CA ALA A 44 -33.85 44.49 38.18
C ALA A 44 -33.19 44.17 36.82
N ARG A 45 -33.68 43.13 36.12
CA ARG A 45 -33.22 42.73 34.78
C ARG A 45 -33.55 43.74 33.68
N VAL A 46 -34.47 44.67 33.94
CA VAL A 46 -34.91 45.74 33.02
C VAL A 46 -34.72 47.14 33.61
N GLY A 47 -33.91 47.27 34.67
CA GLY A 47 -33.62 48.56 35.32
C GLY A 47 -34.81 49.20 36.04
N CYS A 48 -35.82 48.42 36.40
CA CYS A 48 -37.02 48.89 37.10
C CYS A 48 -37.04 48.40 38.56
N HIS A 49 -37.68 49.15 39.45
CA HIS A 49 -37.72 48.88 40.89
C HIS A 49 -38.98 49.49 41.52
N ILE A 50 -39.47 48.88 42.59
CA ILE A 50 -40.54 49.39 43.44
C ILE A 50 -40.08 49.54 44.89
N ALA A 51 -40.49 50.64 45.53
CA ALA A 51 -40.30 50.90 46.95
C ALA A 51 -41.50 50.43 47.78
N ASP A 52 -42.73 50.59 47.26
CA ASP A 52 -43.95 50.11 47.91
C ASP A 52 -44.90 49.44 46.91
N LEU A 53 -45.11 48.13 47.11
CA LEU A 53 -45.98 47.28 46.29
C LEU A 53 -47.43 47.79 46.13
N TYR A 54 -47.95 48.56 47.10
CA TYR A 54 -49.32 49.09 47.07
C TYR A 54 -49.41 50.47 46.42
N ALA A 55 -48.30 51.21 46.32
CA ALA A 55 -48.24 52.51 45.64
C ALA A 55 -47.80 52.35 44.18
N ASP A 56 -46.75 51.59 43.94
CA ASP A 56 -46.02 51.58 42.66
C ASP A 56 -46.67 50.67 41.60
N LEU A 57 -47.64 49.83 41.98
CA LEU A 57 -48.46 49.07 41.03
C LEU A 57 -49.71 49.83 40.55
N ARG A 58 -50.05 50.97 41.18
CA ARG A 58 -51.32 51.69 40.94
C ARG A 58 -51.43 52.33 39.56
N ASP A 59 -50.32 52.62 38.90
CA ASP A 59 -50.32 53.25 37.56
C ASP A 59 -50.39 52.24 36.40
N GLY A 60 -50.29 50.94 36.71
CA GLY A 60 -50.24 49.82 35.78
C GLY A 60 -48.91 49.64 35.03
N PHE A 61 -48.02 50.64 34.96
CA PHE A 61 -46.79 50.57 34.17
C PHE A 61 -45.85 49.47 34.68
N VAL A 62 -45.61 49.44 35.99
CA VAL A 62 -44.77 48.41 36.64
C VAL A 62 -45.39 47.02 36.46
N LEU A 63 -46.71 46.91 36.60
CA LEU A 63 -47.43 45.65 36.43
C LEU A 63 -47.31 45.11 35.00
N THR A 64 -47.43 45.96 33.98
CA THR A 64 -47.15 45.59 32.58
C THR A 64 -45.71 45.10 32.41
N ARG A 65 -44.71 45.83 32.91
CA ARG A 65 -43.29 45.43 32.79
C ARG A 65 -42.97 44.11 33.49
N LEU A 66 -43.57 43.86 34.65
CA LEU A 66 -43.42 42.60 35.38
C LEU A 66 -43.96 41.43 34.53
N LEU A 67 -45.12 41.59 33.92
CA LEU A 67 -45.73 40.56 33.07
C LEU A 67 -44.89 40.28 31.81
N GLU A 68 -44.39 41.31 31.13
CA GLU A 68 -43.48 41.15 29.97
C GLU A 68 -42.20 40.36 30.34
N VAL A 69 -41.61 40.62 31.52
CA VAL A 69 -40.40 39.93 32.00
C VAL A 69 -40.68 38.46 32.39
N LEU A 70 -41.93 38.14 32.77
CA LEU A 70 -42.35 36.79 33.17
C LEU A 70 -42.83 35.93 32.01
N SER A 71 -43.51 36.50 31.01
CA SER A 71 -43.95 35.79 29.81
C SER A 71 -42.87 35.71 28.72
N GLY A 72 -42.03 36.75 28.60
CA GLY A 72 -41.18 36.96 27.43
C GLY A 72 -41.92 37.55 26.22
N GLU A 73 -43.20 37.88 26.38
CA GLU A 73 -44.08 38.48 25.36
C GLU A 73 -44.16 40.00 25.57
N GLN A 74 -44.28 40.79 24.50
CA GLN A 74 -44.48 42.25 24.61
C GLN A 74 -45.97 42.55 24.80
N LEU A 75 -46.31 43.37 25.80
CA LEU A 75 -47.69 43.74 26.10
C LEU A 75 -48.08 45.05 25.37
N PRO A 76 -49.38 45.35 25.22
CA PRO A 76 -49.85 46.64 24.71
C PRO A 76 -49.25 47.80 25.51
N ARG A 77 -48.69 48.81 24.82
CA ARG A 77 -48.03 49.94 25.48
C ARG A 77 -48.99 50.66 26.45
N PRO A 78 -48.59 50.89 27.72
CA PRO A 78 -49.39 51.65 28.66
C PRO A 78 -49.69 53.08 28.16
N THR A 79 -50.90 53.53 28.42
CA THR A 79 -51.38 54.88 28.14
C THR A 79 -50.67 55.88 29.04
N ARG A 80 -50.19 56.97 28.45
CA ARG A 80 -49.42 58.02 29.14
C ARG A 80 -50.33 59.09 29.72
N GLY A 81 -50.42 59.14 31.04
CA GLY A 81 -51.08 60.23 31.76
C GLY A 81 -51.10 60.00 33.27
N ARG A 82 -51.36 61.06 34.05
CA ARG A 82 -51.41 61.00 35.53
C ARG A 82 -52.83 60.95 36.11
N MET A 83 -53.86 61.11 35.28
CA MET A 83 -55.26 60.99 35.72
C MET A 83 -55.64 59.52 35.94
N ARG A 84 -56.45 59.23 36.98
CA ARG A 84 -56.92 57.90 37.38
C ARG A 84 -57.47 57.03 36.24
N ILE A 85 -58.08 57.64 35.21
CA ILE A 85 -58.60 56.92 34.04
C ILE A 85 -57.50 56.18 33.25
N HIS A 86 -56.30 56.76 33.10
CA HIS A 86 -55.17 56.10 32.42
C HIS A 86 -54.61 54.95 33.27
N SER A 87 -54.55 55.13 34.59
CA SER A 87 -54.17 54.09 35.54
C SER A 87 -55.11 52.88 35.47
N LEU A 88 -56.43 53.13 35.42
CA LEU A 88 -57.45 52.09 35.23
C LEU A 88 -57.26 51.35 33.91
N GLU A 89 -57.03 52.06 32.81
CA GLU A 89 -56.80 51.46 31.49
C GLU A 89 -55.52 50.61 31.45
N ASN A 90 -54.44 51.06 32.11
CA ASN A 90 -53.16 50.36 32.17
C ASN A 90 -53.22 49.09 33.02
N VAL A 91 -53.87 49.16 34.18
CA VAL A 91 -54.13 47.98 35.01
C VAL A 91 -55.06 47.01 34.29
N ASP A 92 -56.13 47.49 33.64
CA ASP A 92 -57.07 46.59 32.96
C ASP A 92 -56.43 45.84 31.77
N LYS A 93 -55.55 46.49 30.99
CA LYS A 93 -54.70 45.82 29.98
C LYS A 93 -53.87 44.67 30.57
N ALA A 94 -53.29 44.88 31.77
CA ALA A 94 -52.53 43.84 32.47
C ALA A 94 -53.43 42.71 33.02
N LEU A 95 -54.62 43.04 33.53
CA LEU A 95 -55.61 42.04 33.97
C LEU A 95 -56.22 41.27 32.78
N GLN A 96 -56.37 41.90 31.61
CA GLN A 96 -56.79 41.23 30.38
C GLN A 96 -55.76 40.21 29.92
N PHE A 97 -54.47 40.58 29.85
CA PHE A 97 -53.40 39.64 29.52
C PHE A 97 -53.38 38.43 30.46
N LEU A 98 -53.65 38.63 31.76
CA LEU A 98 -53.78 37.52 32.71
C LEU A 98 -54.98 36.61 32.40
N LYS A 99 -56.15 37.16 32.06
CA LYS A 99 -57.32 36.38 31.62
C LYS A 99 -57.01 35.57 30.36
N GLU A 100 -56.33 36.17 29.38
CA GLU A 100 -55.88 35.51 28.14
C GLU A 100 -54.90 34.36 28.43
N GLN A 101 -53.97 34.55 29.36
CA GLN A 101 -53.08 33.53 29.90
C GLN A 101 -53.80 32.48 30.79
N ARG A 102 -55.13 32.46 30.81
CA ARG A 102 -56.03 31.55 31.57
C ARG A 102 -55.91 31.67 33.10
N VAL A 103 -55.77 32.89 33.59
CA VAL A 103 -55.84 33.19 35.03
C VAL A 103 -57.28 33.50 35.44
N HIS A 104 -57.78 32.76 36.44
CA HIS A 104 -59.08 33.01 37.06
C HIS A 104 -58.96 34.19 38.05
N LEU A 105 -59.29 35.40 37.59
CA LEU A 105 -59.32 36.63 38.39
C LEU A 105 -60.73 36.86 38.96
N GLU A 106 -61.13 36.00 39.88
CA GLU A 106 -62.39 36.16 40.62
C GLU A 106 -62.24 37.23 41.70
N ASN A 107 -63.09 38.27 41.64
CA ASN A 107 -63.13 39.39 42.60
C ASN A 107 -61.87 40.30 42.63
N VAL A 108 -61.24 40.55 41.47
CA VAL A 108 -60.22 41.60 41.31
C VAL A 108 -60.51 42.42 40.04
N GLY A 109 -60.86 43.69 40.22
CA GLY A 109 -60.99 44.69 39.14
C GLY A 109 -59.78 45.60 39.03
N SER A 110 -59.73 46.41 37.97
CA SER A 110 -58.67 47.42 37.80
C SER A 110 -58.76 48.53 38.86
N HIS A 111 -59.97 48.87 39.31
CA HIS A 111 -60.19 49.87 40.36
C HIS A 111 -59.59 49.46 41.71
N ASP A 112 -59.68 48.19 42.12
CA ASP A 112 -59.10 47.70 43.37
C ASP A 112 -57.60 47.98 43.49
N ILE A 113 -56.86 47.79 42.39
CA ILE A 113 -55.41 48.03 42.33
C ILE A 113 -55.11 49.53 42.24
N VAL A 114 -55.84 50.28 41.40
CA VAL A 114 -55.64 51.72 41.23
C VAL A 114 -55.98 52.52 42.48
N ASP A 115 -56.95 52.06 43.28
CA ASP A 115 -57.34 52.70 44.54
C ASP A 115 -56.50 52.22 45.75
N GLY A 116 -55.70 51.15 45.57
CA GLY A 116 -54.69 50.70 46.54
C GLY A 116 -55.18 49.67 47.56
N ASN A 117 -56.13 48.80 47.20
CA ASN A 117 -56.61 47.73 48.08
C ASN A 117 -55.49 46.70 48.35
N HIS A 118 -54.86 46.79 49.52
CA HIS A 118 -53.71 45.99 49.94
C HIS A 118 -53.92 44.48 49.71
N ARG A 119 -55.04 43.95 50.21
CA ARG A 119 -55.37 42.52 50.19
C ARG A 119 -55.59 41.99 48.77
N LEU A 120 -56.24 42.78 47.90
CA LEU A 120 -56.44 42.41 46.49
C LEU A 120 -55.16 42.60 45.66
N THR A 121 -54.31 43.56 46.01
CA THR A 121 -52.98 43.73 45.40
C THR A 121 -52.07 42.54 45.70
N LEU A 122 -52.02 42.06 46.96
CA LEU A 122 -51.33 40.80 47.29
C LEU A 122 -51.99 39.58 46.64
N GLY A 123 -53.32 39.56 46.53
CA GLY A 123 -54.06 38.54 45.81
C GLY A 123 -53.63 38.43 44.35
N LEU A 124 -53.54 39.56 43.65
CA LEU A 124 -53.09 39.65 42.27
C LEU A 124 -51.62 39.19 42.11
N VAL A 125 -50.70 39.73 42.92
CA VAL A 125 -49.27 39.38 42.82
C VAL A 125 -49.02 37.91 43.15
N TRP A 126 -49.70 37.36 44.16
CA TRP A 126 -49.69 35.91 44.42
C TRP A 126 -50.18 35.09 43.22
N THR A 127 -51.22 35.56 42.53
CA THR A 127 -51.81 34.86 41.39
C THR A 127 -50.87 34.89 40.17
N ILE A 128 -50.11 35.97 39.99
CA ILE A 128 -49.02 36.07 39.00
C ILE A 128 -47.89 35.07 39.34
N ILE A 129 -47.43 35.02 40.60
CA ILE A 129 -46.44 34.04 41.07
C ILE A 129 -46.94 32.62 40.81
N LEU A 130 -48.18 32.32 41.18
CA LEU A 130 -48.82 31.02 40.97
C LEU A 130 -48.85 30.62 39.50
N ARG A 131 -49.22 31.54 38.59
CA ARG A 131 -49.36 31.24 37.16
C ARG A 131 -48.03 31.12 36.40
N PHE A 132 -47.06 31.98 36.68
CA PHE A 132 -45.82 32.07 35.90
C PHE A 132 -44.63 31.34 36.54
N GLN A 133 -44.60 31.19 37.87
CA GLN A 133 -43.50 30.55 38.57
C GLN A 133 -43.87 29.17 39.13
N ILE A 134 -45.11 28.95 39.59
CA ILE A 134 -45.51 27.67 40.19
C ILE A 134 -46.12 26.72 39.15
N GLN A 135 -47.14 27.13 38.41
CA GLN A 135 -47.87 26.26 37.46
C GLN A 135 -47.04 25.78 36.26
N VAL A 136 -45.85 26.35 36.04
CA VAL A 136 -44.87 25.88 35.04
C VAL A 136 -44.01 24.71 35.54
N ILE A 137 -44.04 24.38 36.83
CA ILE A 137 -43.27 23.31 37.46
C ILE A 137 -43.79 21.95 36.98
N LYS A 138 -42.90 21.17 36.35
CA LYS A 138 -43.16 19.79 35.93
C LYS A 138 -42.13 18.86 36.58
N ILE A 139 -42.63 17.80 37.21
CA ILE A 139 -41.84 16.79 37.91
C ILE A 139 -42.39 15.42 37.53
N GLU A 140 -41.60 14.70 36.75
CA GLU A 140 -41.89 13.34 36.31
C GLU A 140 -41.51 12.36 37.43
N THR A 141 -42.49 11.61 37.95
CA THR A 141 -42.26 10.46 38.84
C THR A 141 -41.96 9.20 38.04
N GLU A 142 -41.30 8.20 38.63
CA GLU A 142 -40.98 6.93 37.95
C GLU A 142 -42.23 6.14 37.49
N ASP A 143 -43.37 6.28 38.21
CA ASP A 143 -44.70 5.76 37.82
C ASP A 143 -45.35 6.51 36.64
N ASN A 144 -44.71 7.57 36.13
CA ASN A 144 -45.24 8.51 35.12
C ASN A 144 -46.60 9.16 35.50
N ARG A 145 -46.88 9.31 36.80
CA ARG A 145 -48.10 9.93 37.35
C ARG A 145 -47.87 11.43 37.57
N GLU A 146 -48.61 12.27 36.87
CA GLU A 146 -48.61 13.71 37.12
C GLU A 146 -49.21 14.04 38.50
N THR A 147 -48.58 14.98 39.22
CA THR A 147 -49.06 15.47 40.53
C THR A 147 -50.30 16.34 40.36
N ARG A 148 -51.30 16.15 41.23
CA ARG A 148 -52.65 16.78 41.14
C ARG A 148 -52.64 18.31 41.16
N SER A 149 -51.62 18.93 41.73
CA SER A 149 -51.40 20.38 41.72
C SER A 149 -49.92 20.69 41.56
N ALA A 150 -49.59 21.84 40.95
CA ALA A 150 -48.21 22.34 40.87
C ALA A 150 -47.62 22.70 42.24
N LYS A 151 -48.46 22.96 43.26
CA LYS A 151 -48.04 23.09 44.66
C LYS A 151 -47.56 21.74 45.21
N ASP A 152 -48.31 20.67 44.92
CA ASP A 152 -47.96 19.30 45.31
C ASP A 152 -46.71 18.83 44.56
N ALA A 153 -46.55 19.24 43.30
CA ALA A 153 -45.32 19.05 42.52
C ALA A 153 -44.12 19.65 43.25
N LEU A 154 -44.14 20.95 43.56
CA LEU A 154 -43.06 21.61 44.30
C LEU A 154 -42.77 20.91 45.64
N LEU A 155 -43.81 20.49 46.38
CA LEU A 155 -43.66 19.80 47.67
C LEU A 155 -42.96 18.45 47.49
N LEU A 156 -43.38 17.67 46.50
CA LEU A 156 -42.77 16.39 46.14
C LEU A 156 -41.30 16.57 45.71
N TRP A 157 -40.96 17.61 44.94
CA TRP A 157 -39.55 17.90 44.64
C TRP A 157 -38.75 18.25 45.90
N CYS A 158 -39.31 19.03 46.83
CA CYS A 158 -38.64 19.31 48.11
C CYS A 158 -38.33 18.00 48.85
N GLN A 159 -39.36 17.15 49.02
CA GLN A 159 -39.24 15.84 49.66
C GLN A 159 -38.22 14.92 48.96
N MET A 160 -38.29 14.77 47.63
CA MET A 160 -37.35 13.96 46.84
C MET A 160 -35.90 14.47 46.90
N LYS A 161 -35.70 15.76 47.20
CA LYS A 161 -34.36 16.36 47.33
C LYS A 161 -33.81 16.28 48.76
N THR A 162 -34.64 16.42 49.78
CA THR A 162 -34.23 16.30 51.18
C THR A 162 -34.42 14.91 51.78
N ALA A 163 -34.89 13.93 51.00
CA ALA A 163 -34.94 12.53 51.41
C ALA A 163 -33.56 12.03 51.89
N GLY A 164 -33.53 11.43 53.07
CA GLY A 164 -32.30 10.93 53.71
C GLY A 164 -31.51 11.95 54.53
N TYR A 165 -31.95 13.22 54.63
CA TYR A 165 -31.36 14.18 55.57
C TYR A 165 -31.92 13.97 56.98
N PRO A 166 -31.07 13.96 58.04
CA PRO A 166 -31.55 13.86 59.42
C PRO A 166 -32.35 15.11 59.80
N GLU A 167 -33.36 14.93 60.65
CA GLU A 167 -34.29 15.96 61.17
C GLU A 167 -35.14 16.72 60.13
N VAL A 168 -34.91 16.55 58.81
CA VAL A 168 -35.63 17.25 57.73
C VAL A 168 -36.82 16.44 57.22
N ASN A 169 -38.03 16.80 57.66
CA ASN A 169 -39.30 16.22 57.20
C ASN A 169 -40.23 17.32 56.65
N ILE A 170 -40.31 17.44 55.33
CA ILE A 170 -41.07 18.50 54.66
C ILE A 170 -42.49 18.01 54.35
N GLN A 171 -43.48 18.50 55.12
CA GLN A 171 -44.89 18.13 54.99
C GLN A 171 -45.78 19.30 54.54
N ASN A 172 -45.31 20.55 54.71
CA ASN A 172 -46.01 21.77 54.33
C ASN A 172 -45.03 22.86 53.87
N PHE A 173 -45.55 24.03 53.50
CA PHE A 173 -44.75 25.23 53.25
C PHE A 173 -44.87 26.27 54.37
N THR A 174 -45.03 25.83 55.62
CA THR A 174 -45.05 26.69 56.81
C THR A 174 -44.07 26.17 57.86
N THR A 175 -44.54 25.40 58.84
CA THR A 175 -43.75 24.93 59.99
C THR A 175 -42.59 24.00 59.60
N SER A 176 -42.68 23.28 58.48
CA SER A 176 -41.60 22.43 57.95
C SER A 176 -40.32 23.18 57.54
N TRP A 177 -40.36 24.52 57.45
CA TRP A 177 -39.23 25.35 57.03
C TRP A 177 -38.68 26.24 58.15
N ARG A 178 -39.36 26.29 59.30
CA ARG A 178 -39.09 27.18 60.44
C ARG A 178 -37.67 27.05 61.01
N ASP A 179 -37.14 25.82 61.05
CA ASP A 179 -35.80 25.54 61.60
C ASP A 179 -34.65 25.79 60.61
N GLY A 180 -34.94 26.20 59.37
CA GLY A 180 -33.96 26.46 58.32
C GLY A 180 -33.23 25.23 57.78
N LEU A 181 -33.42 24.02 58.34
CA LEU A 181 -32.71 22.82 57.89
C LEU A 181 -33.14 22.42 56.48
N ALA A 182 -34.42 22.56 56.14
CA ALA A 182 -34.97 22.30 54.81
C ALA A 182 -34.28 23.12 53.70
N PHE A 183 -34.04 24.42 53.92
CA PHE A 183 -33.31 25.27 52.97
C PHE A 183 -31.85 24.83 52.81
N ASN A 184 -31.15 24.56 53.92
CA ASN A 184 -29.77 24.08 53.89
C ASN A 184 -29.64 22.72 53.18
N ALA A 185 -30.57 21.80 53.40
CA ALA A 185 -30.61 20.49 52.75
C ALA A 185 -30.83 20.61 51.23
N LEU A 186 -31.72 21.50 50.78
CA LEU A 186 -31.89 21.77 49.34
C LEU A 186 -30.63 22.32 48.66
N ILE A 187 -29.89 23.20 49.35
CA ILE A 187 -28.61 23.72 48.84
C ILE A 187 -27.57 22.59 48.81
N HIS A 188 -27.32 21.91 49.93
CA HIS A 188 -26.33 20.82 50.02
C HIS A 188 -26.61 19.69 49.01
N ARG A 189 -27.89 19.37 48.73
CA ARG A 189 -28.26 18.33 47.76
C ARG A 189 -27.80 18.60 46.33
N HIS A 190 -27.63 19.88 45.97
CA HIS A 190 -27.26 20.32 44.62
C HIS A 190 -25.84 20.91 44.54
N ARG A 191 -25.35 21.49 45.65
CA ARG A 191 -24.03 22.09 45.85
C ARG A 191 -23.52 21.76 47.26
N PRO A 192 -23.04 20.52 47.49
CA PRO A 192 -22.59 20.09 48.82
C PRO A 192 -21.36 20.87 49.30
N ASP A 193 -20.59 21.41 48.36
CA ASP A 193 -19.44 22.30 48.55
C ASP A 193 -19.77 23.61 49.30
N LEU A 194 -21.03 24.06 49.28
CA LEU A 194 -21.43 25.34 49.88
C LEU A 194 -21.96 25.25 51.32
N VAL A 195 -22.37 24.05 51.77
CA VAL A 195 -23.07 23.87 53.05
C VAL A 195 -22.66 22.56 53.72
N ASP A 196 -21.64 22.60 54.58
CA ASP A 196 -21.44 21.54 55.57
C ASP A 196 -22.71 21.40 56.44
N PHE A 197 -23.50 20.36 56.17
CA PHE A 197 -24.76 20.08 56.85
C PHE A 197 -24.57 19.41 58.21
N SER A 198 -23.43 18.75 58.46
CA SER A 198 -23.16 18.00 59.70
C SER A 198 -23.11 18.88 60.94
N LYS A 199 -22.84 20.18 60.76
CA LYS A 199 -22.75 21.21 61.80
C LYS A 199 -24.07 21.96 62.04
N LEU A 200 -25.18 21.51 61.47
CA LEU A 200 -26.50 22.14 61.63
C LEU A 200 -27.37 21.35 62.61
N THR A 201 -28.08 22.06 63.48
CA THR A 201 -28.99 21.48 64.48
C THR A 201 -30.32 22.23 64.49
N LYS A 202 -31.43 21.53 64.74
CA LYS A 202 -32.77 22.14 64.77
C LYS A 202 -32.94 23.27 65.81
N SER A 203 -32.15 23.26 66.87
CA SER A 203 -32.12 24.30 67.90
C SER A 203 -31.71 25.69 67.37
N ASN A 204 -30.89 25.76 66.32
CA ASN A 204 -30.24 26.98 65.85
C ASN A 204 -30.97 27.65 64.66
N ALA A 205 -32.31 27.64 64.68
CA ALA A 205 -33.18 28.05 63.57
C ALA A 205 -32.78 29.35 62.86
N ASN A 206 -32.56 30.45 63.60
CA ASN A 206 -32.19 31.74 63.00
C ASN A 206 -30.84 31.67 62.28
N TYR A 207 -29.82 31.05 62.89
CA TYR A 207 -28.52 30.82 62.25
C TYR A 207 -28.63 29.94 60.99
N ASN A 208 -29.42 28.86 61.04
CA ASN A 208 -29.66 27.98 59.90
C ASN A 208 -30.28 28.74 58.72
N LEU A 209 -31.33 29.54 58.98
CA LEU A 209 -31.98 30.40 57.99
C LEU A 209 -31.02 31.46 57.43
N GLN A 210 -30.36 32.21 58.31
CA GLN A 210 -29.42 33.27 57.93
C GLN A 210 -28.25 32.73 57.09
N ARG A 211 -27.74 31.53 57.41
CA ARG A 211 -26.74 30.81 56.63
C ARG A 211 -27.27 30.45 55.24
N ALA A 212 -28.41 29.77 55.15
CA ALA A 212 -28.98 29.36 53.87
C ALA A 212 -29.25 30.56 52.95
N PHE A 213 -29.79 31.65 53.49
CA PHE A 213 -30.15 32.83 52.73
C PHE A 213 -28.90 33.58 52.23
N ARG A 214 -27.87 33.74 53.07
CA ARG A 214 -26.57 34.29 52.64
C ARG A 214 -25.88 33.43 51.59
N THR A 215 -25.85 32.10 51.78
CA THR A 215 -25.26 31.18 50.80
C THR A 215 -25.98 31.27 49.45
N ALA A 216 -27.32 31.32 49.47
CA ALA A 216 -28.14 31.47 48.26
C ALA A 216 -27.88 32.81 47.54
N GLU A 217 -27.81 33.92 48.29
CA GLU A 217 -27.57 35.25 47.75
C GLU A 217 -26.15 35.39 47.17
N GLN A 218 -25.13 35.00 47.94
CA GLN A 218 -23.72 35.19 47.57
C GLN A 218 -23.20 34.19 46.53
N HIS A 219 -23.64 32.92 46.57
CA HIS A 219 -23.06 31.84 45.76
C HIS A 219 -24.00 31.32 44.67
N LEU A 220 -25.31 31.55 44.79
CA LEU A 220 -26.31 31.17 43.77
C LEU A 220 -26.95 32.37 43.08
N GLY A 221 -26.69 33.61 43.53
CA GLY A 221 -27.31 34.82 42.99
C GLY A 221 -28.81 34.92 43.25
N LEU A 222 -29.35 34.17 44.23
CA LEU A 222 -30.76 34.16 44.59
C LEU A 222 -31.07 35.26 45.61
N THR A 223 -31.74 36.33 45.16
CA THR A 223 -32.18 37.44 46.01
C THR A 223 -32.84 36.96 47.31
N ARG A 224 -32.41 37.48 48.47
CA ARG A 224 -32.95 37.13 49.79
C ARG A 224 -34.39 37.63 49.98
N LEU A 225 -35.36 36.85 49.49
CA LEU A 225 -36.79 37.20 49.55
C LEU A 225 -37.33 37.20 50.99
N LEU A 226 -36.95 36.21 51.79
CA LEU A 226 -37.32 36.09 53.20
C LEU A 226 -36.18 36.57 54.10
N ASP A 227 -36.49 37.10 55.28
CA ASP A 227 -35.50 37.29 56.35
C ASP A 227 -35.73 36.27 57.49
N PRO A 228 -34.69 35.90 58.29
CA PRO A 228 -34.78 34.80 59.25
C PRO A 228 -35.90 34.94 60.29
N GLU A 229 -36.16 36.17 60.73
CA GLU A 229 -37.22 36.53 61.67
C GLU A 229 -38.63 36.27 61.10
N ASP A 230 -38.84 36.53 59.81
CA ASP A 230 -40.14 36.33 59.12
C ASP A 230 -40.52 34.83 59.03
N VAL A 231 -39.53 33.94 59.18
CA VAL A 231 -39.68 32.48 59.03
C VAL A 231 -39.64 31.75 60.38
N ASN A 232 -38.91 32.26 61.37
CA ASN A 232 -38.80 31.64 62.70
C ASN A 232 -39.97 32.00 63.67
N MET A 233 -41.10 32.48 63.15
CA MET A 233 -42.33 32.69 63.91
C MET A 233 -43.14 31.39 64.10
N GLU A 234 -44.18 31.40 64.93
CA GLU A 234 -44.95 30.17 65.24
C GLU A 234 -45.65 29.54 64.03
N ALA A 235 -46.18 30.38 63.14
CA ALA A 235 -46.93 29.94 61.97
C ALA A 235 -46.68 30.91 60.79
N PRO A 236 -45.52 30.79 60.11
CA PRO A 236 -45.10 31.69 59.03
C PRO A 236 -46.01 31.61 57.80
N ASP A 237 -45.97 32.65 56.97
CA ASP A 237 -46.82 32.73 55.78
C ASP A 237 -46.43 31.73 54.68
N GLU A 238 -47.40 30.92 54.27
CA GLU A 238 -47.20 29.85 53.29
C GLU A 238 -46.81 30.40 51.91
N LYS A 239 -47.46 31.48 51.47
CA LYS A 239 -47.22 32.06 50.14
C LYS A 239 -45.80 32.62 50.03
N SER A 240 -45.33 33.27 51.08
CA SER A 240 -43.97 33.81 51.17
C SER A 240 -42.92 32.71 51.10
N ILE A 241 -43.08 31.62 51.87
CA ILE A 241 -42.18 30.47 51.82
C ILE A 241 -42.19 29.81 50.44
N ILE A 242 -43.36 29.53 49.86
CA ILE A 242 -43.48 28.96 48.51
C ILE A 242 -42.73 29.84 47.50
N THR A 243 -42.94 31.15 47.51
CA THR A 243 -42.32 32.09 46.55
C THR A 243 -40.79 32.00 46.53
N TYR A 244 -40.16 31.82 47.70
CA TYR A 244 -38.71 31.67 47.77
C TYR A 244 -38.24 30.24 47.41
N VAL A 245 -38.94 29.19 47.85
CA VAL A 245 -38.61 27.80 47.51
C VAL A 245 -38.71 27.54 45.99
N VAL A 246 -39.68 28.17 45.31
CA VAL A 246 -39.80 28.17 43.84
C VAL A 246 -38.59 28.79 43.15
N SER A 247 -37.99 29.82 43.75
CA SER A 247 -36.78 30.46 43.22
C SER A 247 -35.57 29.49 43.24
N PHE A 248 -35.44 28.67 44.29
CA PHE A 248 -34.47 27.56 44.33
C PHE A 248 -34.78 26.47 43.30
N TYR A 249 -36.05 26.09 43.11
CA TYR A 249 -36.46 25.10 42.11
C TYR A 249 -36.01 25.53 40.70
N HIS A 250 -36.29 26.77 40.29
CA HIS A 250 -35.96 27.25 38.95
C HIS A 250 -34.45 27.37 38.73
N TYR A 251 -33.71 27.85 39.73
CA TYR A 251 -32.25 27.92 39.68
C TYR A 251 -31.63 26.52 39.48
N PHE A 252 -31.96 25.55 40.35
CA PHE A 252 -31.37 24.22 40.26
C PHE A 252 -31.86 23.41 39.05
N SER A 253 -33.09 23.66 38.57
CA SER A 253 -33.61 23.05 37.34
C SER A 253 -32.90 23.60 36.10
N LYS A 254 -32.68 24.92 36.01
CA LYS A 254 -31.87 25.55 34.97
C LYS A 254 -30.41 25.06 35.00
N MET A 255 -29.81 24.94 36.19
CA MET A 255 -28.47 24.39 36.37
C MET A 255 -28.37 22.94 35.86
N LYS A 256 -29.38 22.09 36.15
CA LYS A 256 -29.46 20.71 35.63
C LYS A 256 -29.60 20.70 34.10
N ALA A 257 -30.43 21.57 33.53
CA ALA A 257 -30.63 21.66 32.07
C ALA A 257 -29.31 22.02 31.35
N LEU A 258 -28.63 23.10 31.78
CA LEU A 258 -27.35 23.54 31.23
C LEU A 258 -26.27 22.43 31.33
N ALA A 259 -26.24 21.68 32.43
CA ALA A 259 -25.32 20.55 32.59
C ALA A 259 -25.63 19.36 31.64
N VAL A 260 -26.89 19.16 31.25
CA VAL A 260 -27.27 18.16 30.23
C VAL A 260 -26.96 18.67 28.82
N GLU A 261 -27.17 19.96 28.54
CA GLU A 261 -26.81 20.60 27.27
C GLU A 261 -25.30 20.57 27.03
N GLY A 262 -24.50 20.94 28.02
CA GLY A 262 -23.03 20.80 27.96
C GLY A 262 -22.58 19.37 27.70
N LYS A 263 -23.22 18.36 28.33
CA LYS A 263 -22.95 16.94 28.04
C LYS A 263 -23.36 16.50 26.63
N ARG A 264 -24.39 17.11 26.04
CA ARG A 264 -24.79 16.87 24.63
C ARG A 264 -23.78 17.49 23.67
N ILE A 265 -23.32 18.72 23.93
CA ILE A 265 -22.29 19.40 23.13
C ILE A 265 -20.96 18.62 23.20
N GLY A 266 -20.54 18.19 24.39
CA GLY A 266 -19.34 17.35 24.57
C GLY A 266 -19.36 16.11 23.69
N LYS A 267 -20.43 15.31 23.74
CA LYS A 267 -20.58 14.11 22.89
C LYS A 267 -20.50 14.39 21.38
N VAL A 268 -20.93 15.57 20.93
CA VAL A 268 -20.80 15.97 19.52
C VAL A 268 -19.36 16.39 19.22
N LEU A 269 -18.68 17.08 20.13
CA LEU A 269 -17.27 17.45 19.99
C LEU A 269 -16.35 16.21 19.98
N ASP A 270 -16.61 15.24 20.86
CA ASP A 270 -15.87 13.97 20.92
C ASP A 270 -15.93 13.22 19.57
N GLN A 271 -17.11 13.14 18.94
CA GLN A 271 -17.29 12.54 17.61
C GLN A 271 -16.54 13.30 16.51
N VAL A 272 -16.45 14.63 16.61
CA VAL A 272 -15.72 15.46 15.64
C VAL A 272 -14.21 15.27 15.79
N LEU A 273 -13.70 15.21 17.02
CA LEU A 273 -12.29 14.95 17.30
C LEU A 273 -11.89 13.51 16.92
N GLU A 274 -12.78 12.53 17.11
CA GLU A 274 -12.55 11.16 16.66
C GLU A 274 -12.46 11.10 15.12
N VAL A 275 -13.40 11.74 14.39
CA VAL A 275 -13.37 11.76 12.92
C VAL A 275 -12.18 12.54 12.37
N GLY A 276 -11.75 13.63 13.04
CA GLY A 276 -10.53 14.37 12.68
C GLY A 276 -9.28 13.49 12.68
N LYS A 277 -9.05 12.75 13.77
CA LYS A 277 -7.92 11.81 13.89
C LYS A 277 -7.93 10.69 12.85
N ILE A 278 -9.11 10.26 12.41
CA ILE A 278 -9.25 9.24 11.36
C ILE A 278 -8.95 9.85 9.97
N ILE A 279 -9.26 11.13 9.76
CA ILE A 279 -8.89 11.88 8.55
C ILE A 279 -7.38 12.11 8.49
N GLU A 280 -6.77 12.62 9.55
CA GLU A 280 -5.31 12.85 9.65
C GLU A 280 -4.54 11.57 9.30
N ARG A 281 -4.90 10.45 9.94
CA ARG A 281 -4.30 9.14 9.67
C ARG A 281 -4.54 8.62 8.24
N TYR A 282 -5.64 8.99 7.59
CA TYR A 282 -5.86 8.65 6.18
C TYR A 282 -4.91 9.43 5.26
N GLU A 283 -4.72 10.73 5.53
CA GLU A 283 -3.81 11.59 4.74
C GLU A 283 -2.35 11.15 4.89
N GLU A 284 -1.90 10.81 6.11
CA GLU A 284 -0.58 10.24 6.39
C GLU A 284 -0.34 8.96 5.57
N LEU A 285 -1.19 7.95 5.74
CA LEU A 285 -1.04 6.65 5.08
C LEU A 285 -1.17 6.73 3.55
N ALA A 286 -2.01 7.64 3.03
CA ALA A 286 -2.11 7.89 1.59
C ALA A 286 -0.81 8.52 1.03
N ALA A 287 -0.24 9.51 1.73
CA ALA A 287 1.01 10.14 1.35
C ALA A 287 2.20 9.17 1.41
N GLU A 288 2.29 8.33 2.46
CA GLU A 288 3.30 7.28 2.57
C GLU A 288 3.23 6.25 1.43
N LEU A 289 2.02 5.77 1.10
CA LEU A 289 1.83 4.81 0.01
C LEU A 289 2.20 5.42 -1.34
N LEU A 290 1.79 6.66 -1.62
CA LEU A 290 2.15 7.37 -2.85
C LEU A 290 3.66 7.64 -2.94
N ALA A 291 4.31 8.03 -1.84
CA ALA A 291 5.75 8.23 -1.79
C ALA A 291 6.52 6.91 -2.01
N TRP A 292 6.01 5.79 -1.50
CA TRP A 292 6.54 4.45 -1.80
C TRP A 292 6.36 4.11 -3.27
N ILE A 293 5.15 4.26 -3.84
CA ILE A 293 4.88 3.95 -5.26
C ILE A 293 5.83 4.73 -6.18
N HIS A 294 5.95 6.05 -6.03
CA HIS A 294 6.81 6.86 -6.89
C HIS A 294 8.30 6.49 -6.76
N ARG A 295 8.77 6.18 -5.54
CA ARG A 295 10.15 5.70 -5.30
C ARG A 295 10.39 4.35 -5.97
N THR A 296 9.46 3.41 -5.80
CA THR A 296 9.54 2.05 -6.35
C THR A 296 9.51 2.07 -7.88
N VAL A 297 8.66 2.90 -8.51
CA VAL A 297 8.70 3.15 -9.96
C VAL A 297 10.08 3.63 -10.40
N GLY A 298 10.66 4.64 -9.73
CA GLY A 298 11.99 5.16 -10.05
C GLY A 298 13.13 4.13 -9.92
N LEU A 299 13.00 3.16 -9.01
CA LEU A 299 13.94 2.04 -8.86
C LEU A 299 13.74 0.96 -9.91
N ILE A 300 12.49 0.60 -10.23
CA ILE A 300 12.13 -0.49 -11.15
C ILE A 300 12.36 -0.09 -12.62
N SER A 301 12.10 1.16 -12.99
CA SER A 301 12.35 1.69 -14.35
C SER A 301 13.84 1.85 -14.70
N ASN A 302 14.78 1.57 -13.78
CA ASN A 302 16.21 1.64 -14.02
C ASN A 302 16.70 0.49 -14.93
N GLN A 303 16.83 0.74 -16.23
CA GLN A 303 17.27 -0.23 -17.24
C GLN A 303 18.78 -0.58 -17.20
N LYS A 304 19.45 -0.43 -16.05
CA LYS A 304 20.83 -0.92 -15.86
C LYS A 304 20.82 -2.41 -15.51
N PHE A 305 21.52 -3.18 -16.31
CA PHE A 305 21.72 -4.62 -16.14
C PHE A 305 23.15 -4.93 -15.72
N ALA A 306 23.35 -6.03 -14.99
CA ALA A 306 24.67 -6.59 -14.79
C ALA A 306 25.13 -7.29 -16.09
N ASN A 307 26.37 -7.06 -16.52
CA ASN A 307 26.92 -7.74 -17.69
C ASN A 307 27.48 -9.11 -17.31
N SER A 308 26.61 -10.01 -16.83
CA SER A 308 26.90 -11.45 -16.66
C SER A 308 25.60 -12.21 -16.42
N LEU A 309 25.56 -13.48 -16.83
CA LEU A 309 24.39 -14.35 -16.62
C LEU A 309 23.99 -14.43 -15.13
N SER A 310 24.96 -14.65 -14.25
CA SER A 310 24.74 -14.72 -12.79
C SER A 310 24.28 -13.39 -12.18
N GLY A 311 24.76 -12.25 -12.69
CA GLY A 311 24.32 -10.93 -12.25
C GLY A 311 22.87 -10.64 -12.63
N VAL A 312 22.46 -10.99 -13.85
CA VAL A 312 21.06 -10.83 -14.32
C VAL A 312 20.12 -11.77 -13.57
N GLN A 313 20.55 -13.01 -13.28
CA GLN A 313 19.80 -13.93 -12.42
C GLN A 313 19.58 -13.36 -11.01
N GLN A 314 20.58 -12.72 -10.40
CA GLN A 314 20.43 -12.02 -9.11
C GLN A 314 19.47 -10.83 -9.20
N GLN A 315 19.54 -10.02 -10.28
CA GLN A 315 18.59 -8.91 -10.50
C GLN A 315 17.15 -9.41 -10.68
N LEU A 316 16.95 -10.53 -11.37
CA LEU A 316 15.65 -11.18 -11.52
C LEU A 316 15.14 -11.74 -10.18
N GLN A 317 15.99 -12.40 -9.39
CA GLN A 317 15.64 -12.90 -8.06
C GLN A 317 15.21 -11.77 -7.11
N ALA A 318 15.92 -10.64 -7.12
CA ALA A 318 15.56 -9.46 -6.34
C ALA A 318 14.21 -8.87 -6.77
N PHE A 319 13.94 -8.81 -8.08
CA PHE A 319 12.65 -8.39 -8.62
C PHE A 319 11.52 -9.36 -8.24
N THR A 320 11.76 -10.67 -8.27
CA THR A 320 10.80 -11.68 -7.79
C THR A 320 10.50 -11.54 -6.29
N ALA A 321 11.53 -11.26 -5.46
CA ALA A 321 11.35 -11.02 -4.03
C ALA A 321 10.48 -9.78 -3.78
N TYR A 322 10.74 -8.68 -4.47
CA TYR A 322 9.89 -7.48 -4.44
C TYR A 322 8.42 -7.81 -4.78
N CYS A 323 8.19 -8.52 -5.90
CA CYS A 323 6.84 -8.88 -6.36
C CYS A 323 6.08 -9.83 -5.43
N THR A 324 6.79 -10.70 -4.69
CA THR A 324 6.19 -11.75 -3.85
C THR A 324 6.12 -11.41 -2.36
N LEU A 325 6.95 -10.48 -1.87
CA LEU A 325 7.04 -10.12 -0.44
C LEU A 325 6.59 -8.68 -0.16
N GLU A 326 7.10 -7.70 -0.90
CA GLU A 326 6.83 -6.28 -0.63
C GLU A 326 5.50 -5.81 -1.23
N LYS A 327 5.31 -6.06 -2.53
CA LYS A 327 4.13 -5.61 -3.28
C LYS A 327 2.79 -6.06 -2.67
N PRO A 328 2.61 -7.32 -2.18
CA PRO A 328 1.33 -7.75 -1.62
C PRO A 328 0.92 -6.98 -0.36
N VAL A 329 1.89 -6.59 0.48
CA VAL A 329 1.62 -5.78 1.69
C VAL A 329 1.13 -4.39 1.29
N LYS A 330 1.76 -3.76 0.27
CA LYS A 330 1.34 -2.45 -0.24
C LYS A 330 0.01 -2.47 -0.97
N PHE A 331 -0.34 -3.58 -1.62
CA PHE A 331 -1.68 -3.79 -2.16
C PHE A 331 -2.75 -3.90 -1.05
N GLN A 332 -2.42 -4.56 0.07
CA GLN A 332 -3.31 -4.61 1.23
C GLN A 332 -3.46 -3.22 1.90
N GLU A 333 -2.39 -2.44 2.00
CA GLU A 333 -2.45 -1.04 2.48
C GLU A 333 -3.37 -0.18 1.61
N LYS A 334 -3.29 -0.30 0.28
CA LYS A 334 -4.21 0.35 -0.65
C LYS A 334 -5.68 0.01 -0.33
N GLY A 335 -6.01 -1.28 -0.23
CA GLY A 335 -7.38 -1.71 0.11
C GLY A 335 -7.84 -1.22 1.49
N ASN A 336 -6.92 -1.13 2.46
CA ASN A 336 -7.21 -0.58 3.78
C ASN A 336 -7.54 0.93 3.71
N LEU A 337 -6.90 1.71 2.83
CA LEU A 337 -7.22 3.12 2.60
C LEU A 337 -8.62 3.32 1.99
N GLU A 338 -9.04 2.47 1.05
CA GLU A 338 -10.39 2.49 0.48
C GLU A 338 -11.46 2.27 1.58
N VAL A 339 -11.24 1.28 2.46
CA VAL A 339 -12.10 0.98 3.61
C VAL A 339 -12.09 2.13 4.63
N LEU A 340 -10.93 2.76 4.86
CA LEU A 340 -10.78 3.89 5.77
C LEU A 340 -11.55 5.12 5.27
N LEU A 341 -11.45 5.46 3.97
CA LEU A 341 -12.22 6.56 3.38
C LEU A 341 -13.72 6.29 3.44
N PHE A 342 -14.16 5.06 3.13
CA PHE A 342 -15.55 4.67 3.27
C PHE A 342 -16.05 4.83 4.72
N SER A 343 -15.23 4.47 5.71
CA SER A 343 -15.53 4.63 7.14
C SER A 343 -15.70 6.11 7.52
N ILE A 344 -14.76 6.98 7.12
CA ILE A 344 -14.84 8.44 7.33
C ILE A 344 -16.14 9.00 6.71
N GLN A 345 -16.40 8.69 5.44
CA GLN A 345 -17.59 9.15 4.73
C GLN A 345 -18.89 8.57 5.32
N SER A 346 -18.86 7.38 5.91
CA SER A 346 -19.99 6.78 6.61
C SER A 346 -20.29 7.51 7.92
N LYS A 347 -19.27 7.75 8.75
CA LYS A 347 -19.40 8.55 9.99
C LYS A 347 -19.91 9.97 9.72
N LEU A 348 -19.35 10.66 8.72
CA LEU A 348 -19.79 12.01 8.37
C LEU A 348 -21.24 12.06 7.86
N ARG A 349 -21.69 11.05 7.10
CA ARG A 349 -23.11 10.90 6.71
C ARG A 349 -24.01 10.69 7.92
N ALA A 350 -23.63 9.82 8.87
CA ALA A 350 -24.39 9.60 10.10
C ALA A 350 -24.52 10.88 10.95
N CYS A 351 -23.51 11.76 10.90
CA CYS A 351 -23.51 13.06 11.58
C CYS A 351 -24.15 14.20 10.76
N ASN A 352 -24.74 13.93 9.58
CA ASN A 352 -25.24 14.93 8.62
C ASN A 352 -24.22 16.04 8.27
N ARG A 353 -22.93 15.72 8.25
CA ARG A 353 -21.84 16.64 7.88
C ARG A 353 -21.49 16.52 6.40
N ARG A 354 -20.81 17.54 5.86
CA ARG A 354 -20.18 17.50 4.53
C ARG A 354 -19.27 16.27 4.44
N LEU A 355 -19.28 15.59 3.29
CA LEU A 355 -18.39 14.46 3.03
C LEU A 355 -16.94 14.93 3.04
N PHE A 356 -16.05 14.12 3.61
CA PHE A 356 -14.62 14.33 3.46
C PHE A 356 -14.19 14.02 2.02
N VAL A 357 -13.43 14.95 1.46
CA VAL A 357 -12.73 14.84 0.18
C VAL A 357 -11.25 14.93 0.51
N PRO A 358 -10.42 13.95 0.11
CA PRO A 358 -8.96 14.02 0.28
C PRO A 358 -8.34 15.27 -0.35
N ARG A 359 -7.14 15.63 0.10
CA ARG A 359 -6.31 16.65 -0.57
C ARG A 359 -6.01 16.23 -2.01
N GLU A 360 -5.79 17.21 -2.88
CA GLU A 360 -5.44 16.99 -4.28
C GLU A 360 -4.18 16.12 -4.38
N GLY A 361 -4.22 15.09 -5.24
CA GLY A 361 -3.14 14.10 -5.37
C GLY A 361 -3.17 12.97 -4.33
N CYS A 362 -4.03 13.04 -3.31
CA CYS A 362 -4.16 12.01 -2.26
C CYS A 362 -5.50 11.24 -2.32
N GLY A 363 -6.24 11.32 -3.43
CA GLY A 363 -7.50 10.58 -3.60
C GLY A 363 -7.27 9.11 -3.95
N ILE A 364 -8.32 8.27 -3.79
CA ILE A 364 -8.29 6.87 -4.26
C ILE A 364 -7.93 6.80 -5.75
N TRP A 365 -8.45 7.73 -6.57
CA TRP A 365 -8.13 7.80 -8.00
C TRP A 365 -6.65 8.11 -8.28
N ASP A 366 -6.01 8.95 -7.47
CA ASP A 366 -4.57 9.24 -7.60
C ASP A 366 -3.74 8.02 -7.23
N ILE A 367 -4.14 7.29 -6.19
CA ILE A 367 -3.53 6.02 -5.77
C ILE A 367 -3.73 4.94 -6.83
N ASP A 368 -4.93 4.80 -7.41
CA ASP A 368 -5.22 3.90 -8.54
C ASP A 368 -4.34 4.21 -9.76
N LYS A 369 -4.20 5.49 -10.10
CA LYS A 369 -3.39 5.98 -11.22
C LYS A 369 -1.90 5.72 -11.00
N ALA A 370 -1.38 6.02 -9.80
CA ALA A 370 0.00 5.74 -9.44
C ALA A 370 0.28 4.22 -9.40
N TRP A 371 -0.65 3.44 -8.87
CA TRP A 371 -0.56 1.97 -8.86
C TRP A 371 -0.57 1.38 -10.29
N GLY A 372 -1.38 1.94 -11.19
CA GLY A 372 -1.36 1.58 -12.62
C GLY A 372 -0.05 1.92 -13.33
N GLN A 373 0.64 2.99 -12.91
CA GLN A 373 2.00 3.31 -13.38
C GLN A 373 3.04 2.31 -12.85
N LEU A 374 2.92 1.89 -11.58
CA LEU A 374 3.76 0.85 -10.99
C LEU A 374 3.63 -0.48 -11.73
N GLU A 375 2.40 -0.95 -11.95
CA GLU A 375 2.14 -2.20 -12.68
C GLU A 375 2.63 -2.16 -14.14
N LYS A 376 2.65 -0.97 -14.76
CA LYS A 376 3.28 -0.77 -16.07
C LYS A 376 4.82 -0.89 -15.96
N ALA A 377 5.45 -0.17 -15.04
CA ALA A 377 6.90 -0.17 -14.87
C ALA A 377 7.45 -1.56 -14.49
N GLU A 378 6.71 -2.31 -13.67
CA GLU A 378 6.98 -3.71 -13.34
C GLU A 378 6.99 -4.59 -14.59
N HIS A 379 5.95 -4.50 -15.45
CA HIS A 379 5.86 -5.31 -16.66
C HIS A 379 7.00 -4.99 -17.66
N GLU A 380 7.31 -3.71 -17.83
CA GLU A 380 8.45 -3.26 -18.65
C GLU A 380 9.80 -3.77 -18.08
N ARG A 381 9.97 -3.78 -16.75
CA ARG A 381 11.18 -4.31 -16.08
C ARG A 381 11.27 -5.83 -16.17
N GLU A 382 10.17 -6.56 -16.00
CA GLU A 382 10.10 -8.01 -16.11
C GLU A 382 10.46 -8.47 -17.53
N ALA A 383 9.87 -7.83 -18.55
CA ALA A 383 10.15 -8.10 -19.95
C ALA A 383 11.62 -7.81 -20.30
N ALA A 384 12.17 -6.69 -19.84
CA ALA A 384 13.56 -6.33 -20.11
C ALA A 384 14.57 -7.24 -19.37
N LEU A 385 14.28 -7.65 -18.13
CA LEU A 385 15.09 -8.64 -17.40
C LEU A 385 15.10 -10.01 -18.11
N ARG A 386 13.94 -10.50 -18.60
CA ARG A 386 13.90 -11.74 -19.39
C ARG A 386 14.66 -11.61 -20.73
N ALA A 387 14.52 -10.48 -21.41
CA ALA A 387 15.22 -10.24 -22.67
C ALA A 387 16.75 -10.23 -22.49
N GLU A 388 17.25 -9.56 -21.47
CA GLU A 388 18.70 -9.55 -21.16
C GLU A 388 19.19 -10.91 -20.65
N LEU A 389 18.40 -11.64 -19.86
CA LEU A 389 18.74 -13.01 -19.43
C LEU A 389 18.99 -13.91 -20.64
N ILE A 390 18.05 -13.93 -21.58
CA ILE A 390 18.15 -14.68 -22.84
C ILE A 390 19.35 -14.21 -23.69
N ARG A 391 19.73 -12.93 -23.61
CA ARG A 391 20.91 -12.40 -24.30
C ARG A 391 22.22 -12.91 -23.66
N GLN A 392 22.32 -12.88 -22.33
CA GLN A 392 23.47 -13.42 -21.59
C GLN A 392 23.61 -14.94 -21.80
N GLU A 393 22.51 -15.71 -21.76
CA GLU A 393 22.52 -17.16 -22.05
C GLU A 393 23.04 -17.48 -23.46
N LYS A 394 22.65 -16.69 -24.47
CA LYS A 394 23.19 -16.81 -25.83
C LYS A 394 24.68 -16.49 -25.90
N LEU A 395 25.16 -15.52 -25.12
CA LEU A 395 26.57 -15.16 -25.08
C LEU A 395 27.44 -16.22 -24.41
N GLU A 396 26.99 -16.81 -23.30
CA GLU A 396 27.72 -17.92 -22.67
C GLU A 396 27.77 -19.14 -23.61
N LEU A 397 26.69 -19.43 -24.34
CA LEU A 397 26.69 -20.48 -25.36
C LEU A 397 27.62 -20.15 -26.56
N LEU A 398 27.72 -18.88 -26.94
CA LEU A 398 28.63 -18.42 -27.99
C LEU A 398 30.11 -18.49 -27.53
N ALA A 399 30.38 -18.16 -26.27
CA ALA A 399 31.69 -18.29 -25.64
C ALA A 399 32.12 -19.75 -25.52
N GLN A 400 31.24 -20.65 -25.08
CA GLN A 400 31.51 -22.10 -25.06
C GLN A 400 31.85 -22.66 -26.46
N ARG A 401 31.17 -22.17 -27.51
CA ARG A 401 31.48 -22.52 -28.91
C ARG A 401 32.82 -21.96 -29.36
N PHE A 402 33.17 -20.74 -28.94
CA PHE A 402 34.48 -20.15 -29.21
C PHE A 402 35.60 -20.94 -28.54
N ASP A 403 35.52 -21.18 -27.23
CA ASP A 403 36.49 -21.95 -26.45
C ASP A 403 36.72 -23.35 -27.04
N HIS A 404 35.64 -24.06 -27.40
CA HIS A 404 35.74 -25.37 -28.06
C HIS A 404 36.40 -25.29 -29.44
N LYS A 405 36.05 -24.30 -30.28
CA LYS A 405 36.75 -24.10 -31.56
C LYS A 405 38.25 -23.82 -31.33
N VAL A 406 38.61 -22.91 -30.43
CA VAL A 406 40.01 -22.54 -30.12
C VAL A 406 40.84 -23.78 -29.81
N ALA A 407 40.41 -24.60 -28.84
CA ALA A 407 41.14 -25.81 -28.46
C ALA A 407 41.38 -26.78 -29.63
N MET A 408 40.38 -26.93 -30.53
CA MET A 408 40.53 -27.74 -31.74
C MET A 408 41.53 -27.17 -32.76
N ARG A 409 41.66 -25.84 -32.85
CA ARG A 409 42.65 -25.19 -33.73
C ARG A 409 44.05 -25.30 -33.13
N GLU A 410 44.20 -25.03 -31.83
CA GLU A 410 45.50 -25.09 -31.16
C GLU A 410 46.12 -26.50 -31.24
N SER A 411 45.33 -27.57 -31.11
CA SER A 411 45.85 -28.95 -31.33
C SER A 411 46.37 -29.13 -32.76
N TRP A 412 45.51 -28.88 -33.77
CA TRP A 412 45.85 -29.07 -35.18
C TRP A 412 47.03 -28.18 -35.63
N LEU A 413 47.13 -26.95 -35.13
CA LEU A 413 48.24 -26.04 -35.41
C LEU A 413 49.56 -26.58 -34.84
N ASN A 414 49.58 -27.03 -33.58
CA ASN A 414 50.78 -27.62 -32.98
C ASN A 414 51.22 -28.92 -33.70
N GLU A 415 50.27 -29.77 -34.09
CA GLU A 415 50.52 -31.00 -34.85
C GLU A 415 51.13 -30.71 -36.23
N ASN A 416 50.59 -29.74 -36.97
CA ASN A 416 51.08 -29.40 -38.30
C ASN A 416 52.40 -28.60 -38.26
N GLN A 417 52.59 -27.70 -37.30
CA GLN A 417 53.87 -27.02 -37.09
C GLN A 417 55.00 -28.05 -36.85
N ARG A 418 54.74 -29.08 -36.04
CA ARG A 418 55.68 -30.19 -35.81
C ARG A 418 55.94 -31.03 -37.07
N LEU A 419 54.94 -31.21 -37.93
CA LEU A 419 55.08 -31.93 -39.21
C LEU A 419 55.93 -31.15 -40.22
N VAL A 420 55.73 -29.83 -40.35
CA VAL A 420 56.48 -28.99 -41.32
C VAL A 420 57.84 -28.52 -40.80
N SER A 421 58.13 -28.70 -39.50
CA SER A 421 59.48 -28.49 -38.93
C SER A 421 60.47 -29.61 -39.27
N GLN A 422 60.02 -30.70 -39.90
CA GLN A 422 60.89 -31.79 -40.36
C GLN A 422 61.07 -31.72 -41.87
N ASP A 423 62.32 -31.58 -42.32
CA ASP A 423 62.62 -31.49 -43.75
C ASP A 423 62.41 -32.85 -44.45
N ASN A 424 63.12 -33.90 -44.00
CA ASN A 424 62.94 -35.29 -44.46
C ASN A 424 62.99 -35.45 -46.01
N PHE A 425 63.82 -34.66 -46.70
CA PHE A 425 63.85 -34.59 -48.17
C PHE A 425 64.43 -35.85 -48.85
N GLY A 426 65.39 -36.52 -48.20
CA GLY A 426 66.18 -37.61 -48.80
C GLY A 426 67.52 -37.12 -49.38
N TYR A 427 68.24 -38.03 -50.03
CA TYR A 427 69.59 -37.79 -50.58
C TYR A 427 69.69 -38.04 -52.10
N GLU A 428 68.63 -38.54 -52.72
CA GLU A 428 68.57 -38.94 -54.13
C GLU A 428 67.48 -38.13 -54.84
N LEU A 429 67.69 -37.73 -56.11
CA LEU A 429 66.72 -36.92 -56.85
C LEU A 429 65.27 -37.47 -56.81
N PRO A 430 64.99 -38.78 -57.03
CA PRO A 430 63.62 -39.31 -56.98
C PRO A 430 62.98 -39.21 -55.58
N ALA A 431 63.79 -39.27 -54.51
CA ALA A 431 63.30 -39.10 -53.15
C ALA A 431 62.92 -37.64 -52.87
N VAL A 432 63.71 -36.69 -53.37
CA VAL A 432 63.47 -35.25 -53.22
C VAL A 432 62.28 -34.80 -54.07
N GLU A 433 62.09 -35.34 -55.29
CA GLU A 433 60.88 -35.11 -56.09
C GLU A 433 59.62 -35.71 -55.45
N ALA A 434 59.73 -36.88 -54.79
CA ALA A 434 58.63 -37.43 -54.01
C ALA A 434 58.33 -36.60 -52.75
N ALA A 435 59.36 -36.07 -52.09
CA ALA A 435 59.21 -35.15 -50.97
C ALA A 435 58.55 -33.83 -51.39
N MET A 436 58.87 -33.31 -52.58
CA MET A 436 58.27 -32.10 -53.16
C MET A 436 56.76 -32.29 -53.39
N LYS A 437 56.35 -33.35 -54.10
CA LYS A 437 54.92 -33.68 -54.31
C LYS A 437 54.17 -33.89 -52.99
N LYS A 438 54.83 -34.46 -51.98
CA LYS A 438 54.26 -34.60 -50.62
C LYS A 438 54.15 -33.26 -49.89
N HIS A 439 55.06 -32.31 -50.14
CA HIS A 439 55.00 -30.98 -49.56
C HIS A 439 53.88 -30.15 -50.20
N GLU A 440 53.71 -30.20 -51.53
CA GLU A 440 52.62 -29.54 -52.26
C GLU A 440 51.24 -30.01 -51.76
N ALA A 441 51.08 -31.32 -51.48
CA ALA A 441 49.86 -31.85 -50.86
C ALA A 441 49.62 -31.29 -49.43
N ILE A 442 50.67 -31.21 -48.60
CA ILE A 442 50.58 -30.62 -47.25
C ILE A 442 50.28 -29.11 -47.32
N GLU A 443 50.84 -28.38 -48.28
CA GLU A 443 50.58 -26.96 -48.51
C GLU A 443 49.11 -26.72 -48.89
N ALA A 444 48.54 -27.56 -49.78
CA ALA A 444 47.12 -27.52 -50.14
C ALA A 444 46.19 -27.88 -48.96
N ASP A 445 46.50 -28.95 -48.20
CA ASP A 445 45.73 -29.35 -47.01
C ASP A 445 45.74 -28.27 -45.91
N ILE A 446 46.88 -27.58 -45.73
CA ILE A 446 47.02 -26.47 -44.79
C ILE A 446 46.21 -25.26 -45.29
N ALA A 447 46.35 -24.86 -46.56
CA ALA A 447 45.60 -23.74 -47.13
C ALA A 447 44.07 -23.93 -47.01
N ALA A 448 43.57 -25.15 -47.25
CA ALA A 448 42.17 -25.54 -47.05
C ALA A 448 41.69 -25.56 -45.57
N TYR A 449 42.57 -25.20 -44.62
CA TYR A 449 42.24 -25.02 -43.21
C TYR A 449 42.04 -23.55 -42.82
N GLU A 450 42.40 -22.57 -43.67
CA GLU A 450 42.37 -21.13 -43.32
C GLU A 450 40.98 -20.64 -42.88
N GLU A 451 39.93 -21.01 -43.61
CA GLU A 451 38.53 -20.71 -43.25
C GLU A 451 38.18 -21.17 -41.82
N ARG A 452 38.74 -22.30 -41.39
CA ARG A 452 38.49 -22.85 -40.06
C ARG A 452 39.17 -22.00 -38.98
N VAL A 453 40.30 -21.36 -39.28
CA VAL A 453 40.97 -20.39 -38.41
C VAL A 453 40.21 -19.07 -38.39
N GLN A 454 39.80 -18.56 -39.56
CA GLN A 454 39.02 -17.32 -39.67
C GLN A 454 37.68 -17.41 -38.90
N GLY A 455 37.01 -18.57 -38.95
CA GLY A 455 35.83 -18.88 -38.15
C GLY A 455 36.04 -18.95 -36.62
N VAL A 456 37.25 -18.68 -36.11
CA VAL A 456 37.53 -18.36 -34.69
C VAL A 456 37.53 -16.85 -34.47
N ALA A 457 38.15 -16.08 -35.38
CA ALA A 457 38.17 -14.62 -35.34
C ALA A 457 36.76 -14.01 -35.48
N GLU A 458 35.91 -14.59 -36.32
CA GLU A 458 34.50 -14.21 -36.46
C GLU A 458 33.71 -14.36 -35.15
N LEU A 459 33.88 -15.50 -34.44
CA LEU A 459 33.23 -15.73 -33.15
C LEU A 459 33.72 -14.75 -32.08
N ALA A 460 35.03 -14.48 -32.04
CA ALA A 460 35.59 -13.47 -31.14
C ALA A 460 35.03 -12.08 -31.43
N GLN A 461 34.87 -11.72 -32.72
CA GLN A 461 34.31 -10.44 -33.12
C GLN A 461 32.81 -10.33 -32.78
N ALA A 462 32.04 -11.41 -32.92
CA ALA A 462 30.64 -11.45 -32.52
C ALA A 462 30.47 -11.30 -30.98
N LEU A 463 31.29 -11.99 -30.19
CA LEU A 463 31.33 -11.84 -28.73
C LEU A 463 31.70 -10.42 -28.30
N ALA A 464 32.64 -9.77 -29.00
CA ALA A 464 33.03 -8.39 -28.73
C ALA A 464 31.94 -7.38 -29.13
N ALA A 465 31.27 -7.58 -30.27
CA ALA A 465 30.20 -6.69 -30.75
C ALA A 465 28.97 -6.68 -29.83
N GLU A 466 28.61 -7.85 -29.26
CA GLU A 466 27.56 -7.99 -28.25
C GLU A 466 28.03 -7.63 -26.82
N GLY A 467 29.28 -7.17 -26.65
CA GLY A 467 29.79 -6.68 -25.38
C GLY A 467 29.97 -7.75 -24.29
N TYR A 468 30.35 -8.98 -24.65
CA TYR A 468 30.61 -10.05 -23.68
C TYR A 468 31.63 -9.63 -22.60
N TYR A 469 31.35 -9.99 -21.34
CA TYR A 469 32.10 -9.48 -20.19
C TYR A 469 33.59 -9.83 -20.21
N ASP A 470 33.95 -10.99 -20.75
CA ASP A 470 35.32 -11.46 -20.91
C ASP A 470 35.79 -11.44 -22.37
N ALA A 471 35.34 -10.44 -23.14
CA ALA A 471 35.83 -10.19 -24.50
C ALA A 471 37.37 -9.99 -24.56
N ARG A 472 38.03 -9.68 -23.43
CA ARG A 472 39.49 -9.54 -23.34
C ARG A 472 40.22 -10.89 -23.43
N ARG A 473 39.77 -11.93 -22.69
CA ARG A 473 40.32 -13.29 -22.84
C ARG A 473 40.07 -13.82 -24.26
N VAL A 474 38.85 -13.63 -24.75
CA VAL A 474 38.43 -14.05 -26.10
C VAL A 474 39.32 -13.42 -27.19
N ALA A 475 39.59 -12.12 -27.11
CA ALA A 475 40.52 -11.46 -28.02
C ALA A 475 41.96 -11.99 -27.91
N ALA A 476 42.47 -12.19 -26.68
CA ALA A 476 43.82 -12.72 -26.47
C ALA A 476 44.01 -14.16 -27.01
N GLN A 477 42.98 -15.01 -26.88
CA GLN A 477 42.96 -16.37 -27.43
C GLN A 477 42.86 -16.37 -28.95
N ARG A 478 42.00 -15.53 -29.55
CA ARG A 478 41.97 -15.29 -31.01
C ARG A 478 43.36 -14.94 -31.52
N ASP A 479 44.02 -13.98 -30.88
CA ASP A 479 45.33 -13.51 -31.32
C ASP A 479 46.44 -14.55 -31.11
N SER A 480 46.26 -15.49 -30.17
CA SER A 480 47.13 -16.68 -30.02
C SER A 480 47.03 -17.59 -31.25
N VAL A 481 45.80 -17.97 -31.62
CA VAL A 481 45.52 -18.84 -32.78
C VAL A 481 45.98 -18.19 -34.09
N LEU A 482 45.74 -16.88 -34.28
CA LEU A 482 46.20 -16.15 -35.47
C LEU A 482 47.74 -16.06 -35.56
N ARG A 483 48.45 -15.88 -34.44
CA ARG A 483 49.93 -15.95 -34.43
C ARG A 483 50.45 -17.35 -34.74
N GLN A 484 49.81 -18.40 -34.23
CA GLN A 484 50.16 -19.79 -34.55
C GLN A 484 49.90 -20.13 -36.04
N TRP A 485 48.86 -19.57 -36.64
CA TRP A 485 48.58 -19.69 -38.09
C TRP A 485 49.64 -18.98 -38.95
N ALA A 486 50.00 -17.75 -38.60
CA ALA A 486 51.08 -17.01 -39.26
C ALA A 486 52.45 -17.70 -39.13
N LEU A 487 52.72 -18.35 -37.98
CA LEU A 487 53.91 -19.18 -37.79
C LEU A 487 53.88 -20.45 -38.67
N LEU A 488 52.74 -21.15 -38.75
CA LEU A 488 52.62 -22.35 -39.57
C LEU A 488 52.82 -22.06 -41.06
N THR A 489 52.15 -21.03 -41.58
CA THR A 489 52.28 -20.62 -42.99
C THR A 489 53.70 -20.15 -43.32
N GLY A 490 54.36 -19.41 -42.41
CA GLY A 490 55.78 -19.08 -42.54
C GLY A 490 56.71 -20.30 -42.54
N LEU A 491 56.45 -21.31 -41.72
CA LEU A 491 57.22 -22.56 -41.70
C LEU A 491 57.00 -23.41 -42.97
N VAL A 492 55.78 -23.43 -43.53
CA VAL A 492 55.47 -24.07 -44.82
C VAL A 492 56.30 -23.43 -45.93
N GLY A 493 56.19 -22.11 -46.13
CA GLY A 493 56.95 -21.40 -47.15
C GLY A 493 58.47 -21.53 -46.98
N ALA A 494 58.98 -21.45 -45.74
CA ALA A 494 60.40 -21.66 -45.48
C ALA A 494 60.87 -23.09 -45.80
N ARG A 495 60.05 -24.11 -45.56
CA ARG A 495 60.34 -25.50 -45.96
C ARG A 495 60.31 -25.65 -47.48
N ARG A 496 59.34 -25.01 -48.15
CA ARG A 496 59.22 -25.00 -49.61
C ARG A 496 60.51 -24.52 -50.26
N THR A 497 61.04 -23.36 -49.85
CA THR A 497 62.29 -22.81 -50.39
C THR A 497 63.51 -23.73 -50.13
N ARG A 498 63.61 -24.36 -48.95
CA ARG A 498 64.69 -25.33 -48.68
C ARG A 498 64.60 -26.57 -49.58
N LEU A 499 63.39 -27.04 -49.86
CA LEU A 499 63.13 -28.19 -50.71
C LEU A 499 63.36 -27.87 -52.20
N GLU A 500 62.96 -26.69 -52.66
CA GLU A 500 63.25 -26.18 -54.01
C GLU A 500 64.78 -26.05 -54.24
N GLN A 501 65.52 -25.53 -53.25
CA GLN A 501 66.99 -25.48 -53.28
C GLN A 501 67.63 -26.87 -53.31
N ASN A 502 67.12 -27.82 -52.51
CA ASN A 502 67.62 -29.19 -52.48
C ASN A 502 67.34 -29.94 -53.79
N LEU A 503 66.16 -29.73 -54.38
CA LEU A 503 65.77 -30.28 -55.67
C LEU A 503 66.65 -29.75 -56.81
N ALA A 504 66.94 -28.45 -56.81
CA ALA A 504 67.86 -27.85 -57.79
C ALA A 504 69.28 -28.41 -57.67
N LEU A 505 69.80 -28.58 -56.45
CA LEU A 505 71.10 -29.21 -56.20
C LEU A 505 71.16 -30.66 -56.70
N GLN A 506 70.11 -31.45 -56.46
CA GLN A 506 70.03 -32.84 -56.93
C GLN A 506 69.97 -32.96 -58.46
N LYS A 507 69.32 -32.01 -59.15
CA LYS A 507 69.33 -31.96 -60.61
C LYS A 507 70.72 -31.62 -61.17
N ILE A 508 71.45 -30.71 -60.50
CA ILE A 508 72.86 -30.45 -60.83
C ILE A 508 73.72 -31.70 -60.62
N PHE A 509 73.55 -32.45 -59.52
CA PHE A 509 74.28 -33.70 -59.33
C PHE A 509 73.94 -34.77 -60.39
N GLN A 510 72.67 -34.90 -60.81
CA GLN A 510 72.31 -35.82 -61.88
C GLN A 510 72.95 -35.41 -63.22
N GLU A 511 72.93 -34.13 -63.58
CA GLU A 511 73.61 -33.61 -64.77
C GLU A 511 75.14 -33.79 -64.67
N MET A 512 75.74 -33.64 -63.48
CA MET A 512 77.17 -33.91 -63.27
C MET A 512 77.53 -35.38 -63.47
N VAL A 513 76.75 -36.31 -62.94
CA VAL A 513 76.98 -37.75 -63.18
C VAL A 513 76.82 -38.07 -64.66
N TYR A 514 75.73 -37.63 -65.29
CA TYR A 514 75.50 -37.84 -66.72
C TYR A 514 76.63 -37.28 -67.60
N MET A 515 77.13 -36.07 -67.31
CA MET A 515 78.23 -35.47 -68.08
C MET A 515 79.58 -36.15 -67.81
N VAL A 516 79.82 -36.69 -66.61
CA VAL A 516 81.02 -37.51 -66.32
C VAL A 516 80.93 -38.84 -67.07
N ASP A 517 79.82 -39.57 -66.97
CA ASP A 517 79.60 -40.85 -67.66
C ASP A 517 79.79 -40.68 -69.18
N TRP A 518 79.22 -39.61 -69.76
CA TRP A 518 79.37 -39.29 -71.18
C TRP A 518 80.82 -38.88 -71.55
N MET A 519 81.51 -38.12 -70.69
CA MET A 519 82.92 -37.80 -70.91
C MET A 519 83.83 -39.05 -70.84
N GLU A 520 83.53 -40.01 -69.95
CA GLU A 520 84.24 -41.30 -69.90
C GLU A 520 83.95 -42.15 -71.14
N GLU A 521 82.71 -42.16 -71.65
CA GLU A 521 82.37 -42.82 -72.92
C GLU A 521 83.12 -42.21 -74.12
N MET A 522 83.12 -40.88 -74.26
CA MET A 522 83.88 -40.19 -75.32
C MET A 522 85.38 -40.42 -75.17
N GLN A 523 85.92 -40.39 -73.95
CA GLN A 523 87.32 -40.70 -73.68
C GLN A 523 87.68 -42.14 -74.08
N ALA A 524 86.81 -43.11 -73.81
CA ALA A 524 87.02 -44.50 -74.23
C ALA A 524 87.06 -44.64 -75.76
N GLN A 525 86.22 -43.92 -76.49
CA GLN A 525 86.22 -43.90 -77.96
C GLN A 525 87.48 -43.21 -78.52
N LEU A 526 87.88 -42.06 -77.97
CA LEU A 526 89.11 -41.34 -78.36
C LEU A 526 90.41 -42.09 -78.01
N LEU A 527 90.39 -43.00 -77.03
CA LEU A 527 91.51 -43.88 -76.68
C LEU A 527 91.60 -45.15 -77.54
N SER A 528 90.73 -45.30 -78.54
CA SER A 528 90.83 -46.39 -79.53
C SER A 528 92.21 -46.40 -80.19
N ARG A 529 92.76 -47.60 -80.37
CA ARG A 529 94.04 -47.84 -81.07
C ARG A 529 93.84 -48.42 -82.47
N GLU A 530 92.61 -48.38 -82.97
CA GLU A 530 92.26 -48.86 -84.30
C GLU A 530 92.95 -48.01 -85.36
N CYS A 531 93.85 -48.64 -86.11
CA CYS A 531 94.47 -48.06 -87.30
C CYS A 531 93.89 -48.82 -88.50
N GLY A 532 93.24 -48.10 -89.43
CA GLY A 532 92.66 -48.69 -90.63
C GLY A 532 93.71 -49.46 -91.44
N GLN A 533 93.37 -50.66 -91.89
CA GLN A 533 94.27 -51.54 -92.65
C GLN A 533 94.43 -51.06 -94.09
N HIS A 534 93.45 -50.30 -94.58
CA HIS A 534 93.37 -49.76 -95.94
C HIS A 534 92.91 -48.28 -95.91
N LEU A 535 93.17 -47.54 -96.99
CA LEU A 535 92.88 -46.10 -97.08
C LEU A 535 91.42 -45.76 -96.71
N VAL A 536 90.46 -46.51 -97.23
CA VAL A 536 89.02 -46.29 -96.96
C VAL A 536 88.69 -46.44 -95.48
N GLU A 537 89.30 -47.40 -94.77
CA GLU A 537 89.10 -47.57 -93.33
C GLU A 537 89.72 -46.42 -92.53
N ALA A 538 90.83 -45.85 -93.01
CA ALA A 538 91.44 -44.67 -92.41
C ALA A 538 90.62 -43.39 -92.68
N GLU A 539 90.01 -43.25 -93.86
CA GLU A 539 89.08 -42.16 -94.21
C GLU A 539 87.78 -42.27 -93.37
N ASP A 540 87.21 -43.45 -93.22
CA ASP A 540 86.07 -43.74 -92.32
C ASP A 540 86.39 -43.40 -90.85
N LEU A 541 87.58 -43.77 -90.36
CA LEU A 541 88.03 -43.43 -89.00
C LEU A 541 88.23 -41.92 -88.82
N LEU A 542 88.73 -41.22 -89.84
CA LEU A 542 88.93 -39.76 -89.80
C LEU A 542 87.56 -39.03 -89.87
N GLN A 543 86.60 -39.54 -90.65
CA GLN A 543 85.22 -39.05 -90.63
C GLN A 543 84.54 -39.28 -89.26
N LYS A 544 84.71 -40.47 -88.65
CA LYS A 544 84.23 -40.74 -87.29
C LYS A 544 84.86 -39.80 -86.26
N HIS A 545 86.17 -39.53 -86.37
CA HIS A 545 86.85 -38.58 -85.49
C HIS A 545 86.27 -37.16 -85.61
N GLY A 546 86.04 -36.67 -86.83
CA GLY A 546 85.40 -35.37 -87.06
C GLY A 546 83.95 -35.27 -86.57
N LEU A 547 83.22 -36.40 -86.51
CA LEU A 547 81.90 -36.45 -85.85
C LEU A 547 82.04 -36.34 -84.33
N LEU A 548 82.99 -37.06 -83.71
CA LEU A 548 83.27 -36.96 -82.27
C LEU A 548 83.77 -35.57 -81.86
N GLU A 549 84.59 -34.89 -82.68
CA GLU A 549 84.95 -33.49 -82.47
C GLU A 549 83.71 -32.57 -82.49
N GLY A 550 82.75 -32.85 -83.39
CA GLY A 550 81.47 -32.14 -83.45
C GLY A 550 80.59 -32.36 -82.22
N ASP A 551 80.46 -33.60 -81.75
CA ASP A 551 79.69 -33.94 -80.54
C ASP A 551 80.34 -33.33 -79.28
N ILE A 552 81.67 -33.32 -79.20
CA ILE A 552 82.42 -32.67 -78.10
C ILE A 552 82.25 -31.15 -78.13
N ALA A 553 82.33 -30.53 -79.30
CA ALA A 553 82.04 -29.11 -79.45
C ALA A 553 80.59 -28.77 -79.03
N ALA A 554 79.62 -29.63 -79.36
CA ALA A 554 78.21 -29.43 -79.02
C ALA A 554 77.91 -29.53 -77.50
N GLN A 555 78.67 -30.31 -76.72
CA GLN A 555 78.49 -30.37 -75.26
C GLN A 555 79.24 -29.28 -74.48
N SER A 556 80.11 -28.48 -75.12
CA SER A 556 80.92 -27.46 -74.44
C SER A 556 80.07 -26.46 -73.63
N GLU A 557 79.03 -25.88 -74.23
CA GLU A 557 78.10 -24.95 -73.56
C GLU A 557 77.39 -25.61 -72.36
N ARG A 558 77.06 -26.91 -72.44
CA ARG A 558 76.43 -27.65 -71.33
C ARG A 558 77.40 -27.85 -70.17
N VAL A 559 78.66 -28.17 -70.45
CA VAL A 559 79.73 -28.27 -69.43
C VAL A 559 80.00 -26.91 -68.77
N GLU A 560 80.05 -25.83 -69.54
CA GLU A 560 80.22 -24.47 -68.99
C GLU A 560 79.03 -24.04 -68.13
N ALA A 561 77.80 -24.24 -68.60
CA ALA A 561 76.58 -23.94 -67.86
C ALA A 561 76.48 -24.74 -66.56
N LEU A 562 76.84 -26.03 -66.60
CA LEU A 562 76.83 -26.92 -65.43
C LEU A 562 77.88 -26.51 -64.39
N ASN A 563 79.10 -26.19 -64.82
CA ASN A 563 80.14 -25.65 -63.95
C ASN A 563 79.72 -24.32 -63.33
N ALA A 564 79.12 -23.41 -64.11
CA ALA A 564 78.59 -22.14 -63.61
C ALA A 564 77.45 -22.34 -62.60
N ALA A 565 76.61 -23.37 -62.76
CA ALA A 565 75.57 -23.72 -61.79
C ALA A 565 76.17 -24.29 -60.50
N ALA A 566 77.11 -25.24 -60.58
CA ALA A 566 77.79 -25.83 -59.43
C ALA A 566 78.59 -24.79 -58.63
N LEU A 567 79.29 -23.88 -59.31
CA LEU A 567 80.04 -22.78 -58.70
C LEU A 567 79.14 -21.85 -57.86
N ARG A 568 77.93 -21.54 -58.33
CA ARG A 568 76.95 -20.74 -57.56
C ARG A 568 76.57 -21.43 -56.26
N PHE A 569 76.28 -22.73 -56.29
CA PHE A 569 75.98 -23.50 -55.07
C PHE A 569 77.18 -23.59 -54.10
N SER A 570 78.40 -23.75 -54.63
CA SER A 570 79.63 -23.74 -53.83
C SER A 570 79.85 -22.41 -53.12
N GLN A 571 79.67 -21.29 -53.83
CA GLN A 571 79.83 -19.94 -53.27
C GLN A 571 78.76 -19.60 -52.22
N LEU A 572 77.49 -19.98 -52.46
CA LEU A 572 76.39 -19.75 -51.52
C LEU A 572 76.55 -20.46 -50.16
N GLN A 573 77.29 -21.57 -50.08
CA GLN A 573 77.61 -22.19 -48.79
C GLN A 573 78.65 -21.41 -47.97
N GLY A 574 79.47 -20.56 -48.60
CA GLY A 574 80.49 -19.76 -47.91
C GLY A 574 79.89 -18.70 -46.97
N GLU A 575 78.77 -18.10 -47.38
CA GLU A 575 78.10 -17.03 -46.62
C GLU A 575 77.01 -17.57 -45.67
N SER A 576 76.38 -18.69 -46.02
CA SER A 576 75.21 -19.22 -45.29
C SER A 576 75.52 -20.04 -44.03
N ARG A 577 76.52 -19.61 -43.24
CA ARG A 577 76.81 -20.21 -41.90
C ARG A 577 76.04 -19.54 -40.75
N ALA A 578 75.06 -18.69 -41.07
CA ALA A 578 74.38 -17.79 -40.12
C ALA A 578 72.84 -17.88 -40.17
N ILE A 579 72.28 -19.09 -40.23
CA ILE A 579 70.84 -19.32 -39.97
C ILE A 579 70.69 -20.19 -38.71
N PRO A 580 70.15 -19.66 -37.59
CA PRO A 580 70.01 -20.42 -36.35
C PRO A 580 68.85 -21.42 -36.45
N ASN A 581 69.15 -22.72 -36.32
CA ASN A 581 68.15 -23.79 -36.33
C ASN A 581 67.52 -23.94 -34.91
N PRO A 582 66.21 -23.72 -34.73
CA PRO A 582 65.56 -23.73 -33.42
C PRO A 582 65.28 -25.16 -32.89
N GLY A 583 66.35 -25.89 -32.58
CA GLY A 583 66.34 -26.96 -31.58
C GLY A 583 65.81 -28.34 -32.02
N VAL A 584 66.73 -29.18 -32.52
CA VAL A 584 66.68 -30.62 -32.26
C VAL A 584 67.97 -31.02 -31.54
N LEU A 585 67.85 -31.76 -30.45
CA LEU A 585 69.00 -32.20 -29.64
C LEU A 585 69.81 -33.28 -30.37
N THR A 586 71.13 -33.20 -30.24
CA THR A 586 72.06 -34.23 -30.70
C THR A 586 71.79 -35.57 -30.02
N VAL A 587 71.50 -36.61 -30.81
CA VAL A 587 71.58 -38.01 -30.38
C VAL A 587 72.69 -38.67 -31.20
N SER A 588 73.79 -39.00 -30.53
CA SER A 588 74.94 -39.69 -31.14
C SER A 588 75.26 -40.95 -30.34
N LEU A 589 75.35 -42.08 -31.03
CA LEU A 589 75.69 -43.41 -30.48
C LEU A 589 76.60 -44.16 -31.48
N PRO A 590 77.42 -45.13 -31.03
CA PRO A 590 78.88 -44.93 -31.16
C PRO A 590 79.67 -46.16 -31.66
N THR A 591 81.00 -46.01 -31.77
CA THR A 591 82.00 -47.10 -31.83
C THR A 591 83.39 -46.58 -31.36
N PRO A 592 84.41 -47.40 -31.02
CA PRO A 592 84.80 -47.48 -29.60
C PRO A 592 86.32 -47.50 -29.27
N MET A 593 86.67 -47.42 -27.97
CA MET A 593 88.00 -47.67 -27.34
C MET A 593 89.16 -46.74 -27.79
N GLY A 594 90.08 -46.20 -26.96
CA GLY A 594 90.59 -46.54 -25.61
C GLY A 594 92.11 -46.90 -25.70
N PRO A 595 92.96 -46.86 -24.63
CA PRO A 595 92.75 -46.43 -23.23
C PRO A 595 93.94 -45.59 -22.60
N LEU A 596 93.86 -45.29 -21.28
CA LEU A 596 94.94 -44.75 -20.37
C LEU A 596 95.35 -43.25 -20.64
N ARG A 597 95.85 -42.38 -19.74
CA ARG A 597 96.25 -42.28 -18.29
C ARG A 597 96.50 -40.75 -18.01
N VAL A 598 96.55 -40.07 -16.83
CA VAL A 598 96.51 -40.32 -15.36
C VAL A 598 95.77 -39.14 -14.63
N LYS A 599 95.54 -39.28 -13.31
CA LYS A 599 95.15 -38.32 -12.21
C LYS A 599 96.22 -37.24 -11.85
N PRO A 600 96.03 -36.31 -10.85
CA PRO A 600 94.85 -35.59 -10.27
C PRO A 600 95.20 -34.06 -10.00
N PRO A 601 94.68 -33.27 -9.00
CA PRO A 601 93.49 -33.36 -8.11
C PRO A 601 92.62 -32.05 -7.97
N ALA A 602 91.47 -32.17 -7.27
CA ALA A 602 90.84 -31.17 -6.35
C ALA A 602 90.30 -29.80 -6.87
N LEU A 603 89.26 -29.16 -6.29
CA LEU A 603 88.20 -29.54 -5.31
C LEU A 603 87.01 -28.54 -5.34
N ARG A 604 85.75 -29.03 -5.46
CA ARG A 604 84.48 -28.70 -4.70
C ARG A 604 84.03 -27.24 -4.41
N SER A 605 82.75 -26.92 -4.04
CA SER A 605 81.41 -27.57 -4.05
C SER A 605 80.33 -26.48 -3.70
N SER A 606 79.12 -26.35 -4.27
CA SER A 606 77.91 -27.22 -4.39
C SER A 606 76.95 -27.23 -3.17
N PHE A 607 75.63 -27.42 -3.42
CA PHE A 607 74.52 -27.88 -2.51
C PHE A 607 73.84 -26.87 -1.53
N ARG A 608 72.54 -26.98 -1.11
CA ARG A 608 71.30 -27.64 -1.66
C ARG A 608 70.00 -27.25 -0.87
N SER A 609 68.84 -27.24 -1.54
CA SER A 609 67.45 -27.60 -1.11
C SER A 609 66.78 -27.17 0.24
N SER A 610 65.68 -26.37 0.13
CA SER A 610 64.30 -26.62 0.64
C SER A 610 63.97 -26.63 2.17
N PRO A 611 62.68 -26.73 2.62
CA PRO A 611 61.53 -25.77 2.63
C PRO A 611 60.98 -25.60 4.10
N PRO A 612 59.67 -25.54 4.51
CA PRO A 612 58.35 -25.11 3.94
C PRO A 612 57.48 -24.19 4.89
N ARG A 613 56.15 -24.03 4.62
CA ARG A 613 55.01 -23.51 5.48
C ARG A 613 54.92 -21.97 5.69
N GLN A 614 53.78 -21.26 5.71
CA GLN A 614 52.32 -21.41 5.98
C GLN A 614 51.86 -20.80 7.33
N MET A 615 51.05 -19.71 7.30
CA MET A 615 49.82 -19.48 8.10
C MET A 615 49.15 -18.11 7.78
N GLY A 616 47.97 -17.82 8.37
CA GLY A 616 46.99 -16.81 7.89
C GLY A 616 46.71 -15.54 8.76
N PRO A 617 45.50 -14.92 8.62
CA PRO A 617 45.14 -13.52 9.00
C PRO A 617 44.42 -13.42 10.40
N PRO A 618 43.68 -12.35 10.85
CA PRO A 618 43.21 -11.10 10.21
C PRO A 618 43.15 -9.78 11.08
N HIS A 619 42.40 -8.78 10.57
CA HIS A 619 41.78 -7.54 11.13
C HIS A 619 41.22 -7.55 12.60
N PRO A 620 40.70 -6.41 13.19
CA PRO A 620 40.93 -4.94 12.96
C PRO A 620 40.86 -3.98 14.23
N ARG A 621 41.13 -2.65 14.05
CA ARG A 621 40.71 -1.46 14.88
C ARG A 621 41.28 -1.32 16.33
N PRO A 622 41.09 -0.21 17.11
CA PRO A 622 40.90 1.25 16.81
C PRO A 622 41.74 2.23 17.73
N VAL A 623 41.33 3.53 17.80
CA VAL A 623 41.53 4.56 18.88
C VAL A 623 42.54 5.71 18.63
N SER A 624 42.17 6.92 19.08
CA SER A 624 42.83 8.26 19.00
C SER A 624 43.58 8.59 20.33
N PRO A 625 43.87 9.85 20.80
CA PRO A 625 43.59 11.25 20.39
C PRO A 625 44.94 12.03 20.18
N PRO A 626 45.21 13.33 20.52
CA PRO A 626 44.36 14.46 20.96
C PRO A 626 44.68 15.90 20.42
N ASP A 627 43.87 16.86 20.89
CA ASP A 627 44.13 18.26 21.27
C ASP A 627 44.55 19.38 20.27
N ARG A 628 43.59 20.29 19.99
CA ARG A 628 43.72 21.74 20.25
C ARG A 628 42.32 22.40 20.29
N GLY A 629 42.13 23.38 21.19
CA GLY A 629 40.83 24.04 21.44
C GLY A 629 40.43 25.18 20.47
N PRO A 630 39.15 25.63 20.49
CA PRO A 630 38.58 26.57 19.51
C PRO A 630 38.60 28.05 19.93
N GLN A 631 38.35 28.94 18.97
CA GLN A 631 38.00 30.35 19.19
C GLN A 631 36.65 30.67 18.51
N HIS A 632 35.83 31.52 19.15
CA HIS A 632 34.56 32.02 18.62
C HIS A 632 34.68 33.49 18.16
N PRO A 633 34.18 33.85 16.97
CA PRO A 633 33.74 35.21 16.65
C PRO A 633 32.27 35.44 17.10
N PRO A 634 31.82 36.70 17.26
CA PRO A 634 30.54 37.02 17.89
C PRO A 634 29.31 36.93 16.95
N MET A 635 28.13 36.89 17.57
CA MET A 635 26.82 37.04 16.91
C MET A 635 26.51 38.51 16.67
N ASP A 636 26.05 38.85 15.47
CA ASP A 636 25.56 40.20 15.15
C ASP A 636 24.05 40.33 15.48
N SER A 637 23.60 41.53 15.85
CA SER A 637 22.31 41.74 16.52
C SER A 637 21.39 42.70 15.77
N THR A 638 20.21 42.21 15.35
CA THR A 638 19.11 43.03 14.81
C THR A 638 17.76 42.65 15.45
N PRO A 639 16.79 43.59 15.56
CA PRO A 639 15.80 43.53 16.64
C PRO A 639 14.54 42.71 16.33
N LEU A 640 13.92 42.17 17.39
CA LEU A 640 12.54 41.69 17.36
C LEU A 640 11.56 42.89 17.31
N PRO A 641 10.47 42.82 16.53
CA PRO A 641 9.41 43.82 16.55
C PRO A 641 8.57 43.72 17.84
N PRO A 642 7.89 44.82 18.27
CA PRO A 642 7.08 44.83 19.48
C PRO A 642 5.79 43.99 19.34
N PRO A 643 5.21 43.52 20.46
CA PRO A 643 3.99 42.71 20.44
C PRO A 643 2.77 43.56 20.05
N PHE A 644 2.31 43.42 18.81
CA PHE A 644 1.07 44.04 18.37
C PHE A 644 -0.16 43.35 18.99
N THR A 645 -1.01 44.16 19.63
CA THR A 645 -2.30 43.77 20.20
C THR A 645 -3.22 43.09 19.18
N GLN A 646 -3.99 42.10 19.64
CA GLN A 646 -5.02 41.44 18.83
C GLN A 646 -6.02 42.47 18.29
N PRO A 647 -6.27 42.54 16.96
CA PRO A 647 -7.39 43.30 16.43
C PRO A 647 -8.69 42.61 16.85
N SER A 648 -9.58 43.36 17.50
CA SER A 648 -10.85 42.84 18.01
C SER A 648 -11.77 42.39 16.87
N LEU A 649 -12.45 41.24 17.04
CA LEU A 649 -13.50 40.81 16.13
C LEU A 649 -14.60 41.89 16.03
N PRO A 650 -14.94 42.39 14.83
CA PRO A 650 -16.02 43.34 14.68
C PRO A 650 -17.37 42.68 15.02
N GLN A 651 -18.11 43.29 15.93
CA GLN A 651 -19.48 42.87 16.24
C GLN A 651 -20.39 43.06 15.00
N PRO A 652 -21.38 42.19 14.77
CA PRO A 652 -22.35 42.38 13.69
C PRO A 652 -23.12 43.69 13.89
N ARG A 653 -23.05 44.60 12.91
CA ARG A 653 -23.98 45.74 12.85
C ARG A 653 -25.32 45.24 12.32
N GLU A 654 -26.38 45.45 13.11
CA GLU A 654 -27.74 45.37 12.60
C GLU A 654 -27.98 46.49 11.57
N LEU A 655 -28.78 46.21 10.54
CA LEU A 655 -29.27 47.19 9.57
C LEU A 655 -30.80 47.07 9.43
N PRO A 656 -31.51 48.19 9.22
CA PRO A 656 -32.96 48.26 9.34
C PRO A 656 -33.72 47.62 8.16
N PRO A 657 -35.00 47.26 8.33
CA PRO A 657 -35.79 46.59 7.30
C PRO A 657 -36.17 47.52 6.13
N GLY A 658 -35.62 47.26 4.95
CA GLY A 658 -36.01 47.90 3.69
C GLY A 658 -37.26 47.27 3.06
N ARG A 659 -38.10 48.10 2.42
CA ARG A 659 -39.30 47.65 1.70
C ARG A 659 -38.96 47.07 0.32
N LEU A 660 -39.79 46.13 -0.14
CA LEU A 660 -39.86 45.70 -1.54
C LEU A 660 -40.55 46.75 -2.43
N PRO A 661 -40.11 46.91 -3.69
CA PRO A 661 -40.96 47.30 -4.81
C PRO A 661 -41.48 46.04 -5.56
N ASN A 662 -42.69 46.11 -6.10
CA ASN A 662 -43.25 45.08 -7.00
C ASN A 662 -42.85 45.32 -8.46
N GLY A 663 -42.89 44.26 -9.27
CA GLY A 663 -43.22 44.40 -10.71
C GLY A 663 -42.38 43.57 -11.68
N LEU A 664 -42.87 42.37 -12.03
CA LEU A 664 -43.26 41.97 -13.40
C LEU A 664 -43.85 40.54 -13.39
N GLU A 665 -44.70 40.22 -14.36
CA GLU A 665 -45.52 38.99 -14.39
C GLU A 665 -44.87 37.79 -15.13
N PRO A 666 -45.37 36.55 -14.93
CA PRO A 666 -44.63 35.33 -15.25
C PRO A 666 -45.01 34.68 -16.60
N PRO A 667 -44.04 34.07 -17.31
CA PRO A 667 -44.32 33.11 -18.37
C PRO A 667 -44.49 31.67 -17.83
N GLU A 668 -45.64 31.09 -18.18
CA GLU A 668 -45.92 29.68 -18.51
C GLU A 668 -45.29 28.50 -17.71
N ARG A 669 -46.18 27.59 -17.26
CA ARG A 669 -45.80 26.30 -16.66
C ARG A 669 -45.64 25.22 -17.72
N THR A 670 -44.42 24.72 -17.92
CA THR A 670 -44.20 23.40 -18.55
C THR A 670 -44.20 22.28 -17.49
N PRO A 671 -44.50 21.01 -17.86
CA PRO A 671 -44.84 19.98 -16.87
C PRO A 671 -43.63 19.44 -16.10
N ARG A 672 -43.84 19.10 -14.82
CA ARG A 672 -42.89 18.27 -14.06
C ARG A 672 -42.95 16.82 -14.59
N PRO A 673 -41.82 16.11 -14.76
CA PRO A 673 -41.84 14.68 -15.02
C PRO A 673 -42.42 13.92 -13.81
N ASP A 674 -43.24 12.92 -14.10
CA ASP A 674 -44.00 12.19 -13.09
C ASP A 674 -43.15 11.36 -12.12
N ARG A 675 -43.63 11.20 -10.88
CA ARG A 675 -43.13 10.19 -9.96
C ARG A 675 -43.66 8.81 -10.38
N PRO A 676 -42.80 7.81 -10.63
CA PRO A 676 -43.26 6.43 -10.82
C PRO A 676 -44.05 5.94 -9.58
N ARG A 677 -45.22 5.35 -9.80
CA ARG A 677 -46.01 4.72 -8.74
C ARG A 677 -45.27 3.51 -8.16
N ALA A 678 -45.48 3.23 -6.88
CA ALA A 678 -44.73 2.23 -6.12
C ALA A 678 -45.09 0.78 -6.51
N ARG A 679 -44.54 0.27 -7.63
CA ARG A 679 -44.62 -1.16 -7.98
C ARG A 679 -43.38 -1.73 -8.68
N ASP A 680 -42.19 -1.33 -8.29
CA ASP A 680 -41.01 -2.21 -8.43
C ASP A 680 -39.91 -1.90 -7.41
N ARG A 681 -39.59 -2.88 -6.55
CA ARG A 681 -38.41 -2.88 -5.67
C ARG A 681 -38.13 -4.30 -5.16
N PRO A 682 -36.93 -4.87 -5.36
CA PRO A 682 -36.62 -6.23 -4.90
C PRO A 682 -36.58 -6.32 -3.37
N LYS A 683 -37.11 -7.43 -2.83
CA LYS A 683 -37.18 -7.69 -1.38
C LYS A 683 -35.82 -8.15 -0.82
N PRO A 684 -35.41 -7.74 0.40
CA PRO A 684 -34.22 -8.27 1.05
C PRO A 684 -34.43 -9.74 1.46
N ARG A 685 -33.46 -10.61 1.18
CA ARG A 685 -33.42 -11.99 1.70
C ARG A 685 -32.68 -12.06 3.04
N ARG A 686 -33.17 -12.93 3.93
CA ARG A 686 -32.73 -13.05 5.34
C ARG A 686 -31.40 -13.77 5.47
N ARG A 687 -30.60 -13.42 6.49
CA ARG A 687 -29.54 -14.30 7.02
C ARG A 687 -30.18 -15.51 7.73
N PRO A 688 -29.64 -16.73 7.59
CA PRO A 688 -29.86 -17.80 8.56
C PRO A 688 -29.20 -17.47 9.92
N ARG A 689 -29.75 -18.00 11.00
CA ARG A 689 -29.09 -18.16 12.32
C ARG A 689 -28.85 -19.65 12.58
N PRO A 690 -27.89 -20.04 13.43
CA PRO A 690 -27.62 -21.44 13.75
C PRO A 690 -28.74 -22.06 14.57
N ARG A 691 -28.76 -23.41 14.64
CA ARG A 691 -29.63 -24.17 15.54
C ARG A 691 -28.95 -25.47 15.94
N GLU A 692 -28.91 -25.75 17.24
CA GLU A 692 -28.41 -26.98 17.85
C GLU A 692 -29.57 -27.83 18.39
N GLY A 693 -29.30 -29.10 18.69
CA GLY A 693 -30.11 -29.95 19.60
C GLY A 693 -31.31 -30.67 18.98
N GLY A 694 -31.44 -31.98 19.29
CA GLY A 694 -32.60 -32.81 18.97
C GLY A 694 -32.22 -34.29 18.73
N GLU A 695 -32.53 -35.17 19.68
CA GLU A 695 -32.10 -36.58 19.69
C GLU A 695 -33.07 -37.56 18.99
N GLY A 696 -32.61 -38.81 18.79
CA GLY A 696 -33.36 -39.95 18.25
C GLY A 696 -32.76 -40.44 16.92
N GLY A 697 -32.25 -41.67 16.75
CA GLY A 697 -32.34 -42.89 17.56
C GLY A 697 -33.10 -43.97 16.77
N GLY A 698 -32.55 -45.14 16.45
CA GLY A 698 -31.20 -45.68 16.68
C GLY A 698 -31.05 -47.07 16.03
N SER A 699 -30.03 -47.86 16.42
CA SER A 699 -29.65 -49.17 15.80
C SER A 699 -29.15 -49.07 14.35
N ARG A 700 -28.30 -49.95 13.80
CA ARG A 700 -27.36 -51.03 14.24
C ARG A 700 -26.30 -51.13 13.10
N ARG A 701 -25.07 -51.63 13.25
CA ARG A 701 -24.42 -52.44 14.31
C ARG A 701 -22.90 -52.14 14.35
N SER A 702 -22.22 -52.75 15.31
CA SER A 702 -20.75 -52.92 15.49
C SER A 702 -20.03 -53.59 14.29
N ARG A 703 -18.68 -53.76 14.22
CA ARG A 703 -17.71 -54.04 15.31
C ARG A 703 -16.22 -53.92 14.85
N SER A 704 -15.34 -53.49 15.78
CA SER A 704 -13.90 -53.87 15.99
C SER A 704 -12.82 -53.79 14.88
N ALA A 705 -11.62 -53.34 15.30
CA ALA A 705 -10.31 -53.45 14.63
C ALA A 705 -9.65 -54.85 14.93
N PRO A 706 -8.32 -55.18 14.73
CA PRO A 706 -7.12 -54.31 14.68
C PRO A 706 -5.94 -54.68 13.72
N ALA A 707 -5.00 -53.72 13.61
CA ALA A 707 -3.51 -53.81 13.57
C ALA A 707 -2.70 -54.79 12.65
N GLN A 708 -1.48 -54.33 12.33
CA GLN A 708 -0.38 -55.02 11.59
C GLN A 708 -0.66 -55.24 10.08
N GLY A 709 0.32 -55.24 9.18
CA GLY A 709 1.76 -54.91 9.30
C GLY A 709 2.57 -55.51 8.14
N GLY A 710 3.30 -54.70 7.36
CA GLY A 710 4.12 -55.21 6.25
C GLY A 710 4.70 -54.12 5.34
N SER A 711 5.94 -54.29 4.90
CA SER A 711 6.70 -53.32 4.10
C SER A 711 7.12 -53.88 2.75
N ALA A 712 6.62 -53.28 1.67
CA ALA A 712 7.09 -53.44 0.28
C ALA A 712 6.76 -52.13 -0.48
N PRO A 713 7.45 -51.78 -1.59
CA PRO A 713 7.50 -50.41 -2.06
C PRO A 713 6.20 -49.93 -2.73
N ALA A 714 5.98 -48.62 -2.68
CA ALA A 714 4.98 -47.97 -3.52
C ALA A 714 5.32 -48.18 -5.01
N PRO A 715 4.33 -48.32 -5.91
CA PRO A 715 4.57 -48.30 -7.35
C PRO A 715 5.19 -46.96 -7.75
N PRO A 716 6.01 -46.92 -8.83
CA PRO A 716 6.49 -45.65 -9.36
C PRO A 716 5.29 -44.77 -9.75
N PRO A 717 5.39 -43.43 -9.58
CA PRO A 717 4.34 -42.54 -10.07
C PRO A 717 4.18 -42.74 -11.59
N PRO A 718 2.95 -42.75 -12.13
CA PRO A 718 2.77 -42.76 -13.58
C PRO A 718 3.45 -41.53 -14.17
N PRO A 719 4.00 -41.62 -15.39
CA PRO A 719 4.75 -40.52 -15.98
C PRO A 719 3.90 -39.25 -16.04
N THR A 720 4.49 -38.14 -15.59
CA THR A 720 3.96 -36.79 -15.85
C THR A 720 3.85 -36.55 -17.36
N HIS A 721 2.96 -35.63 -17.76
CA HIS A 721 2.30 -35.56 -19.07
C HIS A 721 1.18 -36.62 -19.22
N THR A 722 -0.07 -36.28 -19.54
CA THR A 722 -0.52 -35.25 -20.50
C THR A 722 -1.76 -34.47 -20.04
N VAL A 723 -1.69 -33.69 -18.95
CA VAL A 723 -2.65 -32.58 -18.78
C VAL A 723 -2.32 -31.52 -19.84
N GLN A 724 -3.25 -31.28 -20.77
CA GLN A 724 -3.08 -30.28 -21.83
C GLN A 724 -3.43 -28.87 -21.31
N HIS A 725 -4.44 -28.78 -20.44
CA HIS A 725 -4.87 -27.54 -19.80
C HIS A 725 -5.64 -27.86 -18.52
N GLU A 726 -5.50 -27.07 -17.47
CA GLU A 726 -6.34 -27.17 -16.27
C GLU A 726 -6.67 -25.80 -15.69
N GLY A 727 -7.65 -25.73 -14.77
CA GLY A 727 -7.99 -24.50 -14.05
C GLY A 727 -9.46 -24.30 -13.72
N PHE A 728 -9.77 -23.26 -12.94
CA PHE A 728 -11.14 -22.95 -12.53
C PHE A 728 -11.94 -22.24 -13.64
N LEU A 729 -13.07 -22.84 -14.03
CA LEU A 729 -14.08 -22.23 -14.89
C LEU A 729 -15.42 -22.13 -14.16
N LEU A 730 -16.17 -21.07 -14.45
CA LEU A 730 -17.58 -20.98 -14.08
C LEU A 730 -18.38 -21.70 -15.18
N ARG A 731 -18.98 -22.85 -14.85
CA ARG A 731 -19.81 -23.67 -15.74
C ARG A 731 -21.30 -23.36 -15.55
N LYS A 732 -22.05 -23.29 -16.65
CA LYS A 732 -23.51 -23.34 -16.67
C LYS A 732 -23.96 -24.26 -17.82
N ARG A 733 -24.63 -25.36 -17.51
CA ARG A 733 -25.26 -26.21 -18.53
C ARG A 733 -26.48 -25.48 -19.13
N GLU A 734 -26.71 -25.64 -20.42
CA GLU A 734 -27.87 -25.11 -21.17
C GLU A 734 -28.75 -26.27 -21.64
N LEU A 735 -28.15 -27.26 -22.31
CA LEU A 735 -28.78 -28.49 -22.78
C LEU A 735 -28.11 -29.74 -22.20
N ASP A 736 -28.94 -30.75 -21.99
CA ASP A 736 -28.60 -32.14 -21.69
C ASP A 736 -29.18 -32.96 -22.85
N ALA A 737 -28.34 -33.45 -23.77
CA ALA A 737 -28.75 -34.20 -24.96
C ALA A 737 -29.97 -33.59 -25.71
N ASN A 738 -29.80 -32.37 -26.21
CA ASN A 738 -30.81 -31.54 -26.90
C ASN A 738 -32.07 -31.16 -26.09
N ARG A 739 -32.14 -31.49 -24.79
CA ARG A 739 -33.22 -31.05 -23.88
C ARG A 739 -32.72 -29.98 -22.92
N LYS A 740 -33.58 -29.00 -22.59
CA LYS A 740 -33.19 -27.89 -21.68
C LYS A 740 -32.82 -28.43 -20.30
N SER A 741 -31.61 -28.10 -19.84
CA SER A 741 -31.07 -28.59 -18.57
C SER A 741 -31.96 -28.24 -17.38
N SER A 742 -32.06 -29.17 -16.42
CA SER A 742 -32.85 -28.99 -15.19
C SER A 742 -32.24 -27.97 -14.24
N ASN A 743 -30.91 -27.86 -14.20
CA ASN A 743 -30.18 -26.91 -13.36
C ASN A 743 -29.26 -26.00 -14.20
N ARG A 744 -29.82 -24.88 -14.67
CA ARG A 744 -29.13 -23.87 -15.49
C ARG A 744 -28.43 -22.77 -14.67
N SER A 745 -27.97 -23.13 -13.47
CA SER A 745 -27.21 -22.26 -12.57
C SER A 745 -25.74 -22.18 -12.97
N TRP A 746 -25.04 -21.10 -12.59
CA TRP A 746 -23.58 -21.03 -12.68
C TRP A 746 -22.95 -21.69 -11.45
N VAL A 747 -21.98 -22.59 -11.68
CA VAL A 747 -21.19 -23.28 -10.64
C VAL A 747 -19.71 -23.10 -10.95
N SER A 748 -18.89 -22.74 -9.96
CA SER A 748 -17.44 -22.67 -10.13
C SER A 748 -16.84 -24.06 -9.93
N LEU A 749 -16.16 -24.59 -10.95
CA LEU A 749 -15.61 -25.94 -10.96
C LEU A 749 -14.15 -25.90 -11.39
N TYR A 750 -13.35 -26.85 -10.91
CA TYR A 750 -12.01 -27.08 -11.43
C TYR A 750 -12.13 -27.98 -12.67
N CYS A 751 -11.61 -27.52 -13.80
CA CYS A 751 -11.66 -28.21 -15.08
C CYS A 751 -10.28 -28.75 -15.43
N VAL A 752 -10.20 -29.97 -15.96
CA VAL A 752 -8.95 -30.58 -16.44
C VAL A 752 -9.20 -31.17 -17.83
N LEU A 753 -8.38 -30.78 -18.79
CA LEU A 753 -8.34 -31.32 -20.14
C LEU A 753 -7.15 -32.27 -20.28
N SER A 754 -7.42 -33.52 -20.65
CA SER A 754 -6.41 -34.56 -20.85
C SER A 754 -6.85 -35.49 -21.99
N LYS A 755 -6.01 -35.62 -23.02
CA LYS A 755 -6.19 -36.56 -24.15
C LYS A 755 -7.55 -36.43 -24.87
N GLY A 756 -8.06 -35.21 -24.99
CA GLY A 756 -9.37 -34.95 -25.61
C GLY A 756 -10.59 -35.22 -24.71
N GLU A 757 -10.40 -35.45 -23.42
CA GLU A 757 -11.48 -35.55 -22.42
C GLU A 757 -11.41 -34.38 -21.43
N LEU A 758 -12.58 -33.79 -21.12
CA LEU A 758 -12.75 -32.68 -20.17
C LEU A 758 -13.42 -33.16 -18.88
N GLY A 759 -12.66 -33.23 -17.79
CA GLY A 759 -13.15 -33.55 -16.46
C GLY A 759 -13.58 -32.31 -15.67
N PHE A 760 -14.70 -32.41 -14.95
CA PHE A 760 -15.17 -31.38 -14.01
C PHE A 760 -15.03 -31.88 -12.56
N TYR A 761 -14.40 -31.08 -11.71
CA TYR A 761 -14.07 -31.43 -10.33
C TYR A 761 -14.48 -30.31 -9.37
N LYS A 762 -14.65 -30.63 -8.09
CA LYS A 762 -15.01 -29.67 -7.04
C LYS A 762 -13.86 -28.72 -6.69
N ASP A 763 -12.63 -29.22 -6.75
CA ASP A 763 -11.39 -28.52 -6.44
C ASP A 763 -10.20 -29.20 -7.15
N ALA A 764 -9.01 -28.61 -7.03
CA ALA A 764 -7.78 -29.09 -7.66
C ALA A 764 -7.21 -30.41 -7.10
N LYS A 765 -7.78 -30.96 -6.01
CA LYS A 765 -7.41 -32.30 -5.49
C LYS A 765 -8.33 -33.40 -6.03
N GLY A 766 -9.53 -33.03 -6.49
CA GLY A 766 -10.49 -33.90 -7.17
C GLY A 766 -9.87 -34.86 -8.21
N PRO A 767 -9.04 -34.39 -9.16
CA PRO A 767 -8.41 -35.24 -10.17
C PRO A 767 -7.57 -36.39 -9.59
N ALA A 768 -6.76 -36.12 -8.57
CA ALA A 768 -5.92 -37.11 -7.91
C ALA A 768 -6.73 -38.11 -7.04
N SER A 769 -7.95 -37.74 -6.65
CA SER A 769 -8.88 -38.61 -5.92
C SER A 769 -9.91 -39.33 -6.82
N GLY A 770 -9.85 -39.12 -8.15
CA GLY A 770 -10.79 -39.70 -9.12
C GLY A 770 -12.24 -39.19 -9.05
N GLY A 771 -12.56 -38.29 -8.11
CA GLY A 771 -13.93 -37.86 -7.83
C GLY A 771 -14.36 -36.63 -8.65
N THR A 772 -15.07 -36.84 -9.75
CA THR A 772 -15.71 -35.76 -10.53
C THR A 772 -16.87 -35.10 -9.77
N HIS A 773 -17.19 -33.86 -10.14
CA HIS A 773 -18.30 -33.11 -9.55
C HIS A 773 -19.63 -33.83 -9.80
N GLY A 774 -20.26 -34.32 -8.73
CA GLY A 774 -21.54 -35.02 -8.79
C GLY A 774 -21.48 -36.45 -9.35
N GLY A 775 -20.28 -37.00 -9.58
CA GLY A 775 -20.11 -38.30 -10.25
C GLY A 775 -20.40 -38.26 -11.76
N GLU A 776 -20.42 -37.06 -12.37
CA GLU A 776 -20.54 -36.90 -13.81
C GLU A 776 -19.34 -37.56 -14.54
N PRO A 777 -19.55 -38.30 -15.65
CA PRO A 777 -18.44 -38.89 -16.40
C PRO A 777 -17.57 -37.81 -17.07
N LEU A 778 -16.36 -38.18 -17.50
CA LEU A 778 -15.50 -37.31 -18.29
C LEU A 778 -16.19 -36.99 -19.63
N LEU A 779 -16.14 -35.71 -20.03
CA LEU A 779 -16.80 -35.23 -21.24
C LEU A 779 -15.85 -35.37 -22.43
N SER A 780 -16.09 -36.37 -23.28
CA SER A 780 -15.31 -36.51 -24.53
C SER A 780 -15.56 -35.33 -25.45
N LEU A 781 -14.47 -34.72 -25.94
CA LEU A 781 -14.52 -33.61 -26.90
C LEU A 781 -14.49 -34.08 -28.36
N HIS A 782 -14.57 -35.39 -28.62
CA HIS A 782 -14.58 -35.92 -29.98
C HIS A 782 -15.80 -35.38 -30.75
N LYS A 783 -15.54 -34.61 -31.81
CA LYS A 783 -16.55 -33.86 -32.60
C LYS A 783 -17.37 -32.84 -31.77
N ALA A 784 -16.84 -32.36 -30.66
CA ALA A 784 -17.39 -31.17 -29.99
C ALA A 784 -17.06 -29.90 -30.80
N THR A 785 -17.89 -28.87 -30.64
CA THR A 785 -17.64 -27.52 -31.16
C THR A 785 -17.51 -26.53 -30.01
N SER A 786 -16.56 -25.60 -30.14
CA SER A 786 -16.23 -24.60 -29.11
C SER A 786 -16.23 -23.22 -29.77
N GLU A 787 -17.15 -22.34 -29.38
CA GLU A 787 -17.31 -21.01 -29.98
C GLU A 787 -17.35 -19.90 -28.92
N VAL A 788 -16.84 -18.71 -29.24
CA VAL A 788 -16.96 -17.55 -28.34
C VAL A 788 -18.40 -17.04 -28.35
N ALA A 789 -19.07 -17.05 -27.20
CA ALA A 789 -20.50 -16.73 -27.07
C ALA A 789 -20.75 -15.22 -27.15
N SER A 790 -20.55 -14.65 -28.34
CA SER A 790 -20.63 -13.22 -28.65
C SER A 790 -22.03 -12.60 -28.44
N ASP A 791 -23.06 -13.44 -28.42
CA ASP A 791 -24.44 -13.09 -28.09
C ASP A 791 -24.69 -12.96 -26.57
N TYR A 792 -23.84 -13.55 -25.72
CA TYR A 792 -24.08 -13.71 -24.29
C TYR A 792 -23.79 -12.44 -23.46
N LYS A 793 -24.61 -11.40 -23.66
CA LYS A 793 -24.45 -10.06 -23.04
C LYS A 793 -24.50 -9.98 -21.51
N LYS A 794 -24.71 -11.09 -20.79
CA LYS A 794 -24.86 -11.11 -19.31
C LYS A 794 -23.56 -11.29 -18.54
N LYS A 795 -22.52 -11.83 -19.15
CA LYS A 795 -21.18 -12.03 -18.59
C LYS A 795 -20.16 -11.90 -19.72
N LYS A 796 -19.03 -11.26 -19.47
CA LYS A 796 -17.91 -11.24 -20.42
C LYS A 796 -17.11 -12.55 -20.33
N HIS A 797 -16.32 -12.84 -21.37
CA HIS A 797 -15.38 -13.97 -21.43
C HIS A 797 -16.06 -15.34 -21.24
N VAL A 798 -17.21 -15.48 -21.89
CA VAL A 798 -17.98 -16.72 -22.00
C VAL A 798 -17.75 -17.35 -23.38
N PHE A 799 -17.49 -18.65 -23.40
CA PHE A 799 -17.54 -19.49 -24.60
C PHE A 799 -18.59 -20.59 -24.42
N LYS A 800 -19.09 -21.09 -25.54
CA LYS A 800 -20.07 -22.17 -25.61
C LYS A 800 -19.37 -23.42 -26.12
N LEU A 801 -19.52 -24.51 -25.38
CA LEU A 801 -19.09 -25.86 -25.77
C LEU A 801 -20.34 -26.70 -26.04
N GLN A 802 -20.44 -27.25 -27.25
CA GLN A 802 -21.51 -28.19 -27.65
C GLN A 802 -20.86 -29.53 -28.00
N THR A 803 -21.29 -30.61 -27.36
CA THR A 803 -20.75 -31.97 -27.57
C THR A 803 -21.62 -32.80 -28.50
N GLN A 804 -21.07 -33.88 -29.07
CA GLN A 804 -21.73 -34.71 -30.10
C GLN A 804 -23.07 -35.33 -29.63
N ASP A 805 -23.28 -35.48 -28.31
CA ASP A 805 -24.54 -35.93 -27.72
C ASP A 805 -25.66 -34.88 -27.76
N GLY A 806 -25.35 -33.63 -28.09
CA GLY A 806 -26.27 -32.48 -28.00
C GLY A 806 -26.35 -31.84 -26.61
N SER A 807 -25.42 -32.13 -25.69
CA SER A 807 -25.27 -31.31 -24.48
C SER A 807 -24.60 -29.98 -24.82
N GLU A 808 -25.03 -28.91 -24.14
CA GLU A 808 -24.47 -27.56 -24.32
C GLU A 808 -24.08 -26.97 -22.97
N PHE A 809 -22.89 -26.37 -22.93
CA PHE A 809 -22.32 -25.74 -21.74
C PHE A 809 -21.84 -24.33 -22.09
N LEU A 810 -22.25 -23.33 -21.31
CA LEU A 810 -21.56 -22.04 -21.25
C LEU A 810 -20.48 -22.13 -20.19
N LEU A 811 -19.25 -21.84 -20.60
CA LEU A 811 -18.05 -21.82 -19.77
C LEU A 811 -17.54 -20.39 -19.72
N GLN A 812 -17.38 -19.83 -18.52
CA GLN A 812 -16.78 -18.52 -18.31
C GLN A 812 -15.39 -18.68 -17.71
N ALA A 813 -14.38 -18.18 -18.42
CA ALA A 813 -13.03 -17.99 -17.88
C ALA A 813 -12.98 -16.75 -16.96
N LYS A 814 -12.11 -16.76 -15.96
CA LYS A 814 -11.89 -15.59 -15.10
C LYS A 814 -11.05 -14.55 -15.87
N ASP A 815 -11.44 -13.27 -15.76
CA ASP A 815 -10.65 -12.16 -16.28
C ASP A 815 -9.36 -11.94 -15.47
N GLU A 816 -8.22 -12.39 -16.00
CA GLU A 816 -6.89 -11.84 -15.69
C GLU A 816 -6.02 -11.73 -16.96
N VAL A 817 -6.34 -10.76 -17.82
CA VAL A 817 -5.32 -10.00 -18.58
C VAL A 817 -5.86 -8.60 -18.87
N ARG A 818 -5.10 -7.56 -18.50
CA ARG A 818 -5.22 -6.23 -19.12
C ARG A 818 -4.55 -6.31 -20.47
N SER A 819 -5.23 -5.91 -21.54
CA SER A 819 -4.59 -5.69 -22.84
C SER A 819 -4.91 -4.29 -23.38
N GLY A 820 -3.86 -3.54 -23.69
CA GLY A 820 -3.92 -2.50 -24.71
C GLY A 820 -3.93 -3.12 -26.12
N PRO A 821 -4.09 -2.33 -27.19
CA PRO A 821 -4.39 -2.88 -28.51
C PRO A 821 -3.18 -3.52 -29.22
N PHE A 822 -3.45 -4.60 -29.95
CA PHE A 822 -2.66 -5.16 -31.07
C PHE A 822 -1.17 -5.52 -30.88
N SER A 823 -0.92 -6.81 -30.62
CA SER A 823 -0.07 -7.65 -31.49
C SER A 823 -0.25 -9.14 -31.18
N PRO A 824 -0.16 -10.06 -32.16
CA PRO A 824 -0.25 -11.51 -31.93
C PRO A 824 1.10 -12.10 -31.46
N PRO A 825 1.14 -12.94 -30.40
CA PRO A 825 2.38 -13.54 -29.90
C PRO A 825 2.87 -14.69 -30.80
N SER A 826 4.12 -14.59 -31.26
CA SER A 826 4.73 -15.53 -32.22
C SER A 826 5.44 -16.73 -31.57
N ARG A 827 4.73 -17.50 -30.70
CA ARG A 827 4.97 -18.92 -30.36
C ARG A 827 3.95 -19.41 -29.30
N PRO A 828 3.48 -20.68 -29.34
CA PRO A 828 2.48 -21.19 -28.39
C PRO A 828 3.10 -22.05 -27.26
N GLN A 829 3.67 -21.42 -26.24
CA GLN A 829 3.97 -22.02 -24.93
C GLN A 829 4.01 -20.91 -23.87
N GLU A 830 3.75 -21.26 -22.61
CA GLU A 830 3.67 -20.35 -21.45
C GLU A 830 2.55 -19.29 -21.46
N LEU A 831 1.34 -19.65 -21.00
CA LEU A 831 0.43 -18.83 -20.14
C LEU A 831 -0.89 -19.61 -19.87
N PRO A 832 -1.05 -20.29 -18.71
CA PRO A 832 -2.13 -21.29 -18.54
C PRO A 832 -3.55 -20.77 -18.22
N TRP A 833 -3.83 -19.46 -18.29
CA TRP A 833 -5.02 -18.87 -17.61
C TRP A 833 -5.83 -17.87 -18.46
N LEU A 834 -5.67 -17.87 -19.78
CA LEU A 834 -6.31 -16.87 -20.65
C LEU A 834 -7.69 -17.30 -21.14
N ALA A 835 -8.63 -16.34 -21.27
CA ALA A 835 -9.94 -16.59 -21.86
C ALA A 835 -9.88 -17.10 -23.32
N GLY A 836 -8.77 -16.85 -24.02
CA GLY A 836 -8.49 -17.38 -25.37
C GLY A 836 -7.66 -18.66 -25.42
N SER A 837 -7.09 -19.15 -24.30
CA SER A 837 -6.37 -20.43 -24.30
C SER A 837 -7.33 -21.62 -24.21
N TRP A 838 -8.41 -21.50 -23.43
CA TRP A 838 -9.38 -22.58 -23.24
C TRP A 838 -10.12 -23.03 -24.51
N PRO A 839 -10.73 -22.16 -25.34
CA PRO A 839 -11.40 -22.61 -26.56
C PRO A 839 -10.41 -23.27 -27.52
N ARG A 840 -9.25 -22.64 -27.73
CA ARG A 840 -8.18 -23.10 -28.62
C ARG A 840 -7.53 -24.40 -28.16
N ALA A 841 -7.50 -24.67 -26.85
CA ALA A 841 -7.05 -25.95 -26.31
C ALA A 841 -8.10 -27.05 -26.45
N MET A 842 -9.38 -26.73 -26.61
CA MET A 842 -10.44 -27.71 -26.93
C MET A 842 -10.57 -28.00 -28.44
N GLU A 843 -9.93 -27.18 -29.30
CA GLU A 843 -9.79 -27.41 -30.75
C GLU A 843 -8.55 -28.25 -31.12
N LEU A 844 -7.66 -28.55 -30.16
CA LEU A 844 -6.35 -29.20 -30.34
C LEU A 844 -6.26 -30.61 -29.70
#